data_AF-A0A162JQT1-F1
#
_entry.id   AF-A0A162JQT1-F1
#
_cell.length_a   1.000
_cell.length_b   1.000
_cell.length_c   1.000
_cell.angle_alpha   90.00
_cell.angle_beta   90.00
_cell.angle_gamma   90.00
#
_symmetry.space_group_name_H-M   'P 1'
#
loop_
_entity.id
_entity.type
_entity.pdbx_description
1 polymer ?
#
loop_
_entity_poly.entity_id
_entity_poly.type
_entity_poly.pdbx_seq_one_letter_code
_entity_poly.pdbx_strand_id
1 'polypeptide(L)'
;MKTTWKDIPPVPTHQEFLDIALSRTQRKLPTQIRAGFKIGRIRAFYTRKVKFTQETFSEKFSSILETFPRLQDIHPFHKDLLNTLYDADHFRIALGQLSTAKHLIETISRDYVRLLKYGQSLFQCKQLKRAALGRMATLVKRLKDPLLYLDQVRQHLGRLPSIDPNTRTLVICGYPNVGKSSFLRSVTRADVDVQPYAFTTKSLFVGHFDYKYLRFQAIDTPGILDHPLEEMNTIEMQSITAIAHLRSAILYFMDLSEQCGYSVSAQIHLFKSIKPLFSNKLVFVVINKIDVARPEDLEPELKAELDAILKPGEVEMLQLSCNTQEGVQEVKNAACERLIADRVNQKLKAGTASSGNIGGRLADVMARIHVAQPMGGQTLETFIPDAVKSQKKYDKEDPERRKLAKDIEAENGGAGVYNVDMKADYLLKNPEWKYDKMPEIFDGQNVFDFVDPDIDAKLAALELEEEKLEEEGYYESDEEIDDDEESEVLRKAELIREKQQLIRNEARMKKRLKNQAIIPRKMMKKPLSEFDDALDVLGHDTTELTERARAKSRPRGRSTTRSRAGTEDADAMQVDDPKARLRSKSRPASRAPTTSRREAGVEDEGKRSKADRISKLNQRRMNRMARQGEADRFIGTAMPKYLFSGKRGIGKTDWK
;
A
#
# COMPACT_ATOMS: atom_id res chain seq x y z
N MET A 1 -22.86 19.62 -7.42
CA MET A 1 -23.02 19.48 -8.89
C MET A 1 -21.71 19.89 -9.54
N LYS A 2 -21.33 19.33 -10.70
CA LYS A 2 -20.16 19.82 -11.44
C LYS A 2 -20.48 21.19 -12.04
N THR A 3 -19.64 22.19 -11.78
CA THR A 3 -19.73 23.55 -12.35
C THR A 3 -18.77 23.77 -13.52
N THR A 4 -17.93 22.78 -13.83
CA THR A 4 -16.92 22.79 -14.90
C THR A 4 -16.86 21.46 -15.62
N TRP A 5 -16.51 21.50 -16.92
CA TRP A 5 -16.36 20.32 -17.78
C TRP A 5 -14.99 20.27 -18.48
N LYS A 6 -13.93 20.63 -17.75
CA LYS A 6 -12.55 20.59 -18.26
C LYS A 6 -11.94 19.18 -18.30
N ASP A 7 -12.44 18.27 -17.48
CA ASP A 7 -11.90 16.91 -17.33
C ASP A 7 -12.27 15.94 -18.47
N ILE A 8 -12.97 16.40 -19.51
CA ILE A 8 -13.37 15.56 -20.64
C ILE A 8 -12.12 15.23 -21.48
N PRO A 9 -11.73 13.95 -21.63
CA PRO A 9 -10.58 13.56 -22.43
C PRO A 9 -10.80 13.92 -23.92
N PRO A 10 -9.74 14.19 -24.69
CA PRO A 10 -9.85 14.46 -26.12
C PRO A 10 -10.55 13.30 -26.83
N VAL A 11 -11.53 13.62 -27.68
CA VAL A 11 -12.26 12.65 -28.48
C VAL A 11 -11.49 12.50 -29.81
N PRO A 12 -10.77 11.39 -30.03
CA PRO A 12 -9.97 11.23 -31.24
C PRO A 12 -10.87 11.03 -32.46
N THR A 13 -10.36 11.38 -33.63
CA THR A 13 -11.05 11.13 -34.89
C THR A 13 -11.26 9.64 -35.13
N HIS A 14 -12.22 9.29 -36.00
CA HIS A 14 -12.49 7.89 -36.36
C HIS A 14 -11.26 7.12 -36.88
N GLN A 15 -10.27 7.78 -37.49
CA GLN A 15 -9.04 7.13 -37.95
C GLN A 15 -8.10 6.85 -36.78
N GLU A 16 -7.80 7.86 -35.98
CA GLU A 16 -6.97 7.72 -34.78
C GLU A 16 -7.55 6.70 -33.78
N PHE A 17 -8.88 6.69 -33.60
CA PHE A 17 -9.57 5.72 -32.74
C PHE A 17 -9.36 4.27 -33.21
N LEU A 18 -9.39 4.03 -34.54
CA LEU A 18 -9.07 2.72 -35.11
C LEU A 18 -7.59 2.36 -34.91
N ASP A 19 -6.69 3.29 -35.20
CA ASP A 19 -5.25 3.04 -35.13
C ASP A 19 -4.80 2.81 -33.69
N ILE A 20 -5.31 3.59 -32.73
CA ILE A 20 -5.09 3.37 -31.29
C ILE A 20 -5.55 1.95 -30.89
N ALA A 21 -6.76 1.53 -31.26
CA ALA A 21 -7.29 0.24 -30.85
C ALA A 21 -6.58 -0.95 -31.50
N LEU A 22 -6.30 -0.88 -32.81
CA LEU A 22 -5.62 -1.92 -33.56
C LEU A 22 -4.13 -2.00 -33.19
N SER A 23 -3.46 -0.87 -33.00
CA SER A 23 -2.07 -0.79 -32.52
C SER A 23 -1.92 -1.31 -31.10
N ARG A 24 -2.81 -0.93 -30.16
CA ARG A 24 -2.83 -1.50 -28.79
C ARG A 24 -3.01 -3.02 -28.83
N THR A 25 -3.91 -3.52 -29.69
CA THR A 25 -4.15 -4.97 -29.90
C THR A 25 -2.94 -5.69 -30.49
N GLN A 26 -2.17 -5.05 -31.36
CA GLN A 26 -0.96 -5.63 -31.95
C GLN A 26 0.22 -5.61 -30.97
N ARG A 27 0.38 -4.53 -30.19
CA ARG A 27 1.50 -4.34 -29.24
C ARG A 27 1.33 -5.13 -27.93
N LYS A 28 0.11 -5.22 -27.37
CA LYS A 28 -0.13 -5.87 -26.07
C LYS A 28 -0.35 -7.39 -26.14
N LEU A 29 -0.74 -7.93 -27.30
CA LEU A 29 -1.02 -9.37 -27.45
C LEU A 29 0.05 -10.07 -28.29
N PRO A 30 0.37 -11.34 -28.01
CA PRO A 30 1.30 -12.12 -28.83
C PRO A 30 0.87 -12.12 -30.31
N THR A 31 1.85 -12.10 -31.21
CA THR A 31 1.64 -11.95 -32.66
C THR A 31 1.91 -13.23 -33.44
N GLN A 32 2.87 -14.04 -33.00
CA GLN A 32 3.31 -15.25 -33.71
C GLN A 32 2.52 -16.50 -33.28
N ILE A 33 2.05 -17.27 -34.26
CA ILE A 33 1.55 -18.65 -34.12
C ILE A 33 1.94 -19.46 -35.36
N ARG A 34 2.06 -20.79 -35.21
CA ARG A 34 2.39 -21.74 -36.29
C ARG A 34 1.24 -22.71 -36.53
N ALA A 35 1.14 -23.25 -37.75
CA ALA A 35 0.05 -24.15 -38.15
C ALA A 35 0.03 -25.48 -37.36
N GLY A 36 1.20 -26.02 -36.99
CA GLY A 36 1.33 -27.25 -36.21
C GLY A 36 1.00 -27.14 -34.71
N PHE A 37 0.45 -26.01 -34.25
CA PHE A 37 0.00 -25.89 -32.85
C PHE A 37 -1.37 -26.57 -32.63
N LYS A 38 -1.57 -27.17 -31.45
CA LYS A 38 -2.87 -27.75 -31.04
C LYS A 38 -4.00 -26.74 -31.31
N ILE A 39 -5.10 -27.20 -31.93
CA ILE A 39 -6.19 -26.32 -32.39
C ILE A 39 -6.79 -25.46 -31.27
N GLY A 40 -6.85 -25.97 -30.03
CA GLY A 40 -7.26 -25.19 -28.86
C GLY A 40 -6.41 -23.93 -28.61
N ARG A 41 -5.09 -23.99 -28.84
CA ARG A 41 -4.18 -22.83 -28.74
C ARG A 41 -4.43 -21.82 -29.86
N ILE A 42 -4.71 -22.28 -31.08
CA ILE A 42 -5.04 -21.42 -32.23
C ILE A 42 -6.37 -20.71 -32.01
N ARG A 43 -7.42 -21.43 -31.57
CA ARG A 43 -8.72 -20.85 -31.21
C ARG A 43 -8.56 -19.80 -30.10
N ALA A 44 -7.92 -20.16 -28.98
CA ALA A 44 -7.69 -19.25 -27.86
C ALA A 44 -6.93 -17.97 -28.25
N PHE A 45 -5.91 -18.10 -29.12
CA PHE A 45 -5.14 -16.96 -29.62
C PHE A 45 -6.01 -15.95 -30.38
N TYR A 46 -6.85 -16.42 -31.32
CA TYR A 46 -7.72 -15.53 -32.10
C TYR A 46 -8.90 -15.00 -31.29
N THR A 47 -9.49 -15.82 -30.40
CA THR A 47 -10.50 -15.38 -29.44
C THR A 47 -9.99 -14.24 -28.56
N ARG A 48 -8.75 -14.34 -28.05
CA ARG A 48 -8.13 -13.25 -27.26
C ARG A 48 -7.98 -11.97 -28.08
N LYS A 49 -7.60 -12.05 -29.35
CA LYS A 49 -7.51 -10.87 -30.23
C LYS A 49 -8.86 -10.23 -30.54
N VAL A 50 -9.94 -11.00 -30.69
CA VAL A 50 -11.28 -10.40 -30.92
C VAL A 50 -11.79 -9.74 -29.64
N LYS A 51 -11.69 -10.43 -28.49
CA LYS A 51 -12.12 -9.87 -27.19
C LYS A 51 -11.37 -8.59 -26.82
N PHE A 52 -10.04 -8.60 -26.85
CA PHE A 52 -9.23 -7.46 -26.43
C PHE A 52 -9.46 -6.18 -27.27
N THR A 53 -9.74 -6.33 -28.58
CA THR A 53 -10.13 -5.18 -29.41
C THR A 53 -11.49 -4.63 -29.00
N GLN A 54 -12.47 -5.51 -28.75
CA GLN A 54 -13.78 -5.06 -28.27
C GLN A 54 -13.69 -4.44 -26.88
N GLU A 55 -12.92 -5.02 -25.96
CA GLU A 55 -12.66 -4.44 -24.63
C GLU A 55 -12.04 -3.03 -24.77
N THR A 56 -11.04 -2.86 -25.64
CA THR A 56 -10.43 -1.54 -25.92
C THR A 56 -11.43 -0.53 -26.50
N PHE A 57 -12.32 -0.95 -27.41
CA PHE A 57 -13.37 -0.07 -27.96
C PHE A 57 -14.44 0.26 -26.92
N SER A 58 -14.93 -0.73 -26.16
CA SER A 58 -15.92 -0.54 -25.08
C SER A 58 -15.36 0.35 -23.97
N GLU A 59 -14.10 0.19 -23.54
CA GLU A 59 -13.40 1.08 -22.59
C GLU A 59 -13.46 2.52 -23.07
N LYS A 60 -13.01 2.78 -24.31
CA LYS A 60 -12.94 4.13 -24.86
C LYS A 60 -14.31 4.77 -25.04
N PHE A 61 -15.30 4.05 -25.59
CA PHE A 61 -16.66 4.58 -25.70
C PHE A 61 -17.31 4.82 -24.33
N SER A 62 -17.05 3.99 -23.32
CA SER A 62 -17.55 4.22 -21.97
C SER A 62 -16.94 5.48 -21.36
N SER A 63 -15.63 5.69 -21.51
CA SER A 63 -14.97 6.91 -21.02
C SER A 63 -15.53 8.19 -21.65
N ILE A 64 -15.96 8.15 -22.92
CA ILE A 64 -16.66 9.28 -23.56
C ILE A 64 -18.05 9.46 -22.95
N LEU A 65 -18.88 8.40 -22.94
CA LEU A 65 -20.26 8.43 -22.44
C LEU A 65 -20.41 8.79 -20.95
N GLU A 66 -19.39 8.51 -20.13
CA GLU A 66 -19.37 8.80 -18.70
C GLU A 66 -18.85 10.20 -18.36
N THR A 67 -17.95 10.77 -19.18
CA THR A 67 -17.34 12.07 -18.88
C THR A 67 -18.14 13.25 -19.45
N PHE A 68 -18.89 13.04 -20.54
CA PHE A 68 -19.77 14.09 -21.08
C PHE A 68 -20.98 14.38 -20.17
N PRO A 69 -21.43 15.65 -20.07
CA PRO A 69 -22.61 16.03 -19.30
C PRO A 69 -23.89 15.34 -19.79
N ARG A 70 -24.67 14.77 -18.86
CA ARG A 70 -26.04 14.30 -19.12
C ARG A 70 -27.02 15.45 -18.92
N LEU A 71 -27.63 15.93 -20.01
CA LEU A 71 -28.51 17.12 -19.99
C LEU A 71 -29.72 17.01 -19.04
N GLN A 72 -30.15 15.80 -18.69
CA GLN A 72 -31.28 15.55 -17.76
C GLN A 72 -30.87 15.66 -16.28
N ASP A 73 -29.62 15.34 -15.94
CA ASP A 73 -29.13 15.25 -14.56
C ASP A 73 -28.50 16.58 -14.07
N ILE A 74 -28.57 17.63 -14.90
CA ILE A 74 -27.88 18.91 -14.73
C ILE A 74 -28.86 20.02 -14.38
N HIS A 75 -28.38 21.04 -13.67
CA HIS A 75 -29.18 22.20 -13.29
C HIS A 75 -29.82 22.89 -14.53
N PRO A 76 -31.10 23.32 -14.47
CA PRO A 76 -31.81 23.94 -15.60
C PRO A 76 -31.04 25.03 -16.35
N PHE A 77 -30.41 25.98 -15.63
CA PHE A 77 -29.49 26.97 -16.22
C PHE A 77 -28.50 26.36 -17.22
N HIS A 78 -27.75 25.34 -16.77
CA HIS A 78 -26.72 24.70 -17.57
C HIS A 78 -27.32 23.84 -18.67
N LYS A 79 -28.44 23.17 -18.43
CA LYS A 79 -29.17 22.42 -19.48
C LYS A 79 -29.59 23.34 -20.63
N ASP A 80 -30.19 24.48 -20.32
CA ASP A 80 -30.74 25.38 -21.33
C ASP A 80 -29.64 26.21 -22.02
N LEU A 81 -28.55 26.53 -21.31
CA LEU A 81 -27.32 27.08 -21.90
C LEU A 81 -26.66 26.09 -22.89
N LEU A 82 -26.65 24.80 -22.57
CA LEU A 82 -26.15 23.78 -23.50
C LEU A 82 -27.10 23.58 -24.70
N ASN A 83 -28.40 23.78 -24.51
CA ASN A 83 -29.39 23.74 -25.59
C ASN A 83 -29.18 24.88 -26.60
N THR A 84 -28.99 26.13 -26.12
CA THR A 84 -28.77 27.30 -27.00
C THR A 84 -27.40 27.27 -27.70
N LEU A 85 -26.39 26.65 -27.10
CA LEU A 85 -25.03 26.57 -27.66
C LEU A 85 -24.80 25.42 -28.65
N TYR A 86 -25.44 24.26 -28.44
CA TYR A 86 -25.04 23.02 -29.13
C TYR A 86 -26.17 22.23 -29.80
N ASP A 87 -27.43 22.65 -29.61
CA ASP A 87 -28.64 21.86 -29.82
C ASP A 87 -28.67 20.58 -28.95
N ALA A 88 -29.57 20.53 -27.98
CA ALA A 88 -29.71 19.40 -27.08
C ALA A 88 -30.06 18.10 -27.81
N ASP A 89 -30.77 18.15 -28.94
CA ASP A 89 -31.13 16.97 -29.71
C ASP A 89 -29.97 16.45 -30.56
N HIS A 90 -29.23 17.32 -31.26
CA HIS A 90 -28.02 16.88 -31.95
C HIS A 90 -27.00 16.27 -30.98
N PHE A 91 -26.80 16.90 -29.81
CA PHE A 91 -25.92 16.39 -28.75
C PHE A 91 -26.38 15.01 -28.22
N ARG A 92 -27.68 14.85 -27.95
CA ARG A 92 -28.28 13.60 -27.50
C ARG A 92 -28.16 12.49 -28.56
N ILE A 93 -28.37 12.82 -29.83
CA ILE A 93 -28.25 11.89 -30.96
C ILE A 93 -26.79 11.41 -31.10
N ALA A 94 -25.80 12.31 -31.03
CA ALA A 94 -24.38 11.94 -31.13
C ALA A 94 -23.95 10.95 -30.02
N LEU A 95 -24.32 11.21 -28.77
CA LEU A 95 -24.06 10.28 -27.65
C LEU A 95 -24.84 8.96 -27.80
N GLY A 96 -26.09 9.00 -28.29
CA GLY A 96 -26.90 7.81 -28.59
C GLY A 96 -26.27 6.93 -29.67
N GLN A 97 -25.67 7.52 -30.71
CA GLN A 97 -24.95 6.80 -31.75
C GLN A 97 -23.68 6.10 -31.21
N LEU A 98 -22.96 6.72 -30.27
CA LEU A 98 -21.83 6.06 -29.59
C LEU A 98 -22.29 4.89 -28.71
N SER A 99 -23.37 5.07 -27.94
CA SER A 99 -23.93 4.02 -27.08
C SER A 99 -24.40 2.80 -27.88
N THR A 100 -25.14 3.03 -28.96
CA THR A 100 -25.57 1.95 -29.87
C THR A 100 -24.38 1.27 -30.55
N ALA A 101 -23.34 2.01 -30.96
CA ALA A 101 -22.14 1.43 -31.55
C ALA A 101 -21.34 0.56 -30.55
N LYS A 102 -21.22 0.97 -29.29
CA LYS A 102 -20.63 0.15 -28.20
C LYS A 102 -21.34 -1.22 -28.10
N HIS A 103 -22.67 -1.21 -28.00
CA HIS A 103 -23.45 -2.46 -27.91
C HIS A 103 -23.40 -3.32 -29.19
N LEU A 104 -23.30 -2.72 -30.38
CA LEU A 104 -23.10 -3.46 -31.62
C LEU A 104 -21.72 -4.14 -31.66
N ILE A 105 -20.65 -3.47 -31.21
CA ILE A 105 -19.30 -4.05 -31.11
C ILE A 105 -19.25 -5.22 -30.10
N GLU A 106 -19.92 -5.08 -28.95
CA GLU A 106 -20.09 -6.15 -27.95
C GLU A 106 -20.85 -7.35 -28.51
N THR A 107 -21.84 -7.12 -29.38
CA THR A 107 -22.60 -8.17 -30.05
C THR A 107 -21.76 -8.90 -31.10
N ILE A 108 -21.08 -8.15 -31.98
CA ILE A 108 -20.12 -8.70 -32.97
C ILE A 108 -19.05 -9.54 -32.27
N SER A 109 -18.48 -9.06 -31.16
CA SER A 109 -17.49 -9.81 -30.36
C SER A 109 -18.06 -11.15 -29.89
N ARG A 110 -19.24 -11.16 -29.26
CA ARG A 110 -19.90 -12.38 -28.76
C ARG A 110 -20.15 -13.40 -29.88
N ASP A 111 -20.64 -12.97 -31.03
CA ASP A 111 -20.96 -13.88 -32.15
C ASP A 111 -19.70 -14.45 -32.81
N TYR A 112 -18.68 -13.63 -33.08
CA TYR A 112 -17.41 -14.14 -33.63
C TYR A 112 -16.64 -15.01 -32.65
N VAL A 113 -16.73 -14.74 -31.33
CA VAL A 113 -16.19 -15.65 -30.30
C VAL A 113 -16.94 -16.98 -30.28
N ARG A 114 -18.27 -16.99 -30.51
CA ARG A 114 -19.06 -18.22 -30.66
C ARG A 114 -18.61 -19.01 -31.90
N LEU A 115 -18.45 -18.35 -33.05
CA LEU A 115 -17.99 -18.98 -34.30
C LEU A 115 -16.55 -19.52 -34.20
N LEU A 116 -15.63 -18.79 -33.55
CA LEU A 116 -14.24 -19.22 -33.36
C LEU A 116 -14.09 -20.52 -32.55
N LYS A 117 -15.09 -20.90 -31.73
CA LYS A 117 -15.09 -22.20 -31.02
C LYS A 117 -15.08 -23.39 -31.98
N TYR A 118 -15.67 -23.26 -33.17
CA TYR A 118 -15.82 -24.33 -34.16
C TYR A 118 -14.75 -24.29 -35.26
N GLY A 119 -13.90 -23.26 -35.32
CA GLY A 119 -12.86 -23.14 -36.35
C GLY A 119 -11.89 -24.33 -36.35
N GLN A 120 -11.77 -25.04 -37.47
CA GLN A 120 -10.97 -26.27 -37.58
C GLN A 120 -9.54 -26.02 -38.05
N SER A 121 -9.29 -24.94 -38.80
CA SER A 121 -7.98 -24.62 -39.36
C SER A 121 -7.46 -23.24 -38.94
N LEU A 122 -6.13 -23.06 -39.01
CA LEU A 122 -5.46 -21.77 -38.83
C LEU A 122 -6.05 -20.69 -39.76
N PHE A 123 -6.29 -21.06 -41.03
CA PHE A 123 -6.80 -20.16 -42.05
C PHE A 123 -8.22 -19.68 -41.75
N GLN A 124 -9.11 -20.61 -41.39
CA GLN A 124 -10.50 -20.29 -41.03
C GLN A 124 -10.55 -19.37 -39.80
N CYS A 125 -9.75 -19.65 -38.75
CA CYS A 125 -9.69 -18.77 -37.58
C CYS A 125 -9.08 -17.39 -37.92
N LYS A 126 -8.09 -17.32 -38.82
CA LYS A 126 -7.51 -16.06 -39.32
C LYS A 126 -8.54 -15.22 -40.07
N GLN A 127 -9.37 -15.85 -40.91
CA GLN A 127 -10.48 -15.21 -41.63
C GLN A 127 -11.55 -14.69 -40.66
N LEU A 128 -12.03 -15.52 -39.73
CA LEU A 128 -13.01 -15.10 -38.71
C LEU A 128 -12.51 -13.89 -37.90
N LYS A 129 -11.23 -13.88 -37.48
CA LYS A 129 -10.62 -12.73 -36.82
C LYS A 129 -10.59 -11.48 -37.73
N ARG A 130 -10.21 -11.62 -39.01
CA ARG A 130 -10.22 -10.48 -39.96
C ARG A 130 -11.63 -9.91 -40.14
N ALA A 131 -12.64 -10.77 -40.28
CA ALA A 131 -14.03 -10.35 -40.43
C ALA A 131 -14.57 -9.64 -39.17
N ALA A 132 -14.28 -10.18 -37.97
CA ALA A 132 -14.65 -9.55 -36.70
C ALA A 132 -14.08 -8.12 -36.57
N LEU A 133 -12.76 -7.97 -36.71
CA LEU A 133 -12.10 -6.67 -36.62
C LEU A 133 -12.54 -5.72 -37.75
N GLY A 134 -12.79 -6.24 -38.95
CA GLY A 134 -13.31 -5.47 -40.07
C GLY A 134 -14.69 -4.89 -39.79
N ARG A 135 -15.64 -5.70 -39.28
CA ARG A 135 -16.98 -5.20 -38.92
C ARG A 135 -16.95 -4.18 -37.78
N MET A 136 -16.12 -4.41 -36.76
CA MET A 136 -15.90 -3.40 -35.70
C MET A 136 -15.35 -2.10 -36.29
N ALA A 137 -14.38 -2.18 -37.21
CA ALA A 137 -13.82 -1.01 -37.84
C ALA A 137 -14.81 -0.25 -38.73
N THR A 138 -15.67 -0.95 -39.47
CA THR A 138 -16.73 -0.32 -40.27
C THR A 138 -17.73 0.45 -39.41
N LEU A 139 -18.07 -0.05 -38.20
CA LEU A 139 -18.92 0.70 -37.26
C LEU A 139 -18.27 2.01 -36.81
N VAL A 140 -16.99 1.99 -36.44
CA VAL A 140 -16.25 3.21 -36.07
C VAL A 140 -16.16 4.20 -37.24
N LYS A 141 -15.93 3.72 -38.47
CA LYS A 141 -15.93 4.58 -39.67
C LYS A 141 -17.28 5.29 -39.89
N ARG A 142 -18.40 4.67 -39.51
CA ARG A 142 -19.73 5.29 -39.58
C ARG A 142 -19.94 6.39 -38.52
N LEU A 143 -19.10 6.45 -37.49
CA LEU A 143 -19.14 7.47 -36.42
C LEU A 143 -18.24 8.69 -36.73
N LYS A 144 -17.83 8.89 -37.99
CA LYS A 144 -16.96 10.01 -38.40
C LYS A 144 -17.47 11.36 -37.88
N ASP A 145 -18.70 11.71 -38.22
CA ASP A 145 -19.24 13.04 -37.99
C ASP A 145 -19.65 13.27 -36.51
N PRO A 146 -20.27 12.29 -35.80
CA PRO A 146 -20.50 12.38 -34.35
C PRO A 146 -19.23 12.56 -33.51
N LEU A 147 -18.12 11.88 -33.86
CA LEU A 147 -16.85 12.04 -33.14
C LEU A 147 -16.23 13.42 -33.37
N LEU A 148 -16.34 13.95 -34.60
CA LEU A 148 -15.89 15.31 -34.92
C LEU A 148 -16.67 16.36 -34.13
N TYR A 149 -18.00 16.29 -34.17
CA TYR A 149 -18.89 17.19 -33.43
C TYR A 149 -18.63 17.13 -31.92
N LEU A 150 -18.50 15.93 -31.33
CA LEU A 150 -18.24 15.80 -29.90
C LEU A 150 -16.88 16.38 -29.48
N ASP A 151 -15.82 16.31 -30.30
CA ASP A 151 -14.58 17.00 -29.95
C ASP A 151 -14.71 18.54 -30.06
N GLN A 152 -15.44 19.06 -31.04
CA GLN A 152 -15.73 20.50 -31.13
C GLN A 152 -16.53 20.99 -29.90
N VAL A 153 -17.59 20.26 -29.51
CA VAL A 153 -18.37 20.55 -28.30
C VAL A 153 -17.47 20.48 -27.07
N ARG A 154 -16.60 19.47 -26.94
CA ARG A 154 -15.63 19.37 -25.84
C ARG A 154 -14.69 20.58 -25.77
N GLN A 155 -14.13 21.01 -26.90
CA GLN A 155 -13.22 22.16 -26.96
C GLN A 155 -13.91 23.45 -26.48
N HIS A 156 -15.19 23.64 -26.82
CA HIS A 156 -15.97 24.79 -26.37
C HIS A 156 -16.41 24.65 -24.89
N LEU A 157 -16.88 23.48 -24.46
CA LEU A 157 -17.23 23.15 -23.06
C LEU A 157 -16.07 23.43 -22.09
N GLY A 158 -14.84 23.10 -22.49
CA GLY A 158 -13.65 23.35 -21.67
C GLY A 158 -13.29 24.84 -21.50
N ARG A 159 -13.83 25.72 -22.34
CA ARG A 159 -13.66 27.19 -22.27
C ARG A 159 -14.78 27.90 -21.52
N LEU A 160 -15.94 27.27 -21.32
CA LEU A 160 -17.05 27.88 -20.59
C LEU A 160 -16.65 28.24 -19.14
N PRO A 161 -17.08 29.40 -18.62
CA PRO A 161 -16.77 29.82 -17.27
C PRO A 161 -17.53 28.99 -16.23
N SER A 162 -16.94 28.86 -15.04
CA SER A 162 -17.55 28.15 -13.91
C SER A 162 -18.62 29.00 -13.22
N ILE A 163 -19.89 28.78 -13.54
CA ILE A 163 -21.02 29.45 -12.90
C ILE A 163 -21.72 28.49 -11.94
N ASP A 164 -21.85 28.87 -10.66
CA ASP A 164 -22.74 28.19 -9.72
C ASP A 164 -24.06 28.97 -9.59
N PRO A 165 -25.20 28.44 -10.10
CA PRO A 165 -26.49 29.13 -10.09
C PRO A 165 -27.08 29.35 -8.70
N ASN A 166 -26.54 28.69 -7.65
CA ASN A 166 -27.01 28.85 -6.27
C ASN A 166 -26.23 29.91 -5.47
N THR A 167 -25.13 30.43 -6.01
CA THR A 167 -24.29 31.42 -5.31
C THR A 167 -24.80 32.86 -5.49
N ARG A 168 -24.23 33.79 -4.71
CA ARG A 168 -24.59 35.21 -4.76
C ARG A 168 -24.09 35.80 -6.07
N THR A 169 -25.04 36.08 -6.96
CA THR A 169 -24.79 36.45 -8.34
C THR A 169 -25.26 37.88 -8.58
N LEU A 170 -24.43 38.70 -9.22
CA LEU A 170 -24.86 39.93 -9.87
C LEU A 170 -24.87 39.66 -11.37
N VAL A 171 -26.00 39.88 -12.05
CA VAL A 171 -26.10 39.82 -13.51
C VAL A 171 -26.13 41.24 -14.05
N ILE A 172 -25.18 41.58 -14.92
CA ILE A 172 -25.05 42.89 -15.54
C ILE A 172 -25.67 42.82 -16.94
N CYS A 173 -26.73 43.59 -17.19
CA CYS A 173 -27.49 43.59 -18.44
C CYS A 173 -27.81 45.01 -18.93
N GLY A 174 -28.30 45.15 -20.16
CA GLY A 174 -28.54 46.43 -20.84
C GLY A 174 -28.04 46.40 -22.29
N TYR A 175 -28.22 47.51 -23.01
CA TYR A 175 -27.83 47.66 -24.42
C TYR A 175 -26.32 47.41 -24.66
N PRO A 176 -25.89 47.15 -25.91
CA PRO A 176 -24.48 47.26 -26.29
C PRO A 176 -23.90 48.65 -25.96
N ASN A 177 -22.57 48.74 -25.82
CA ASN A 177 -21.83 50.00 -25.63
C ASN A 177 -22.13 50.86 -24.38
N VAL A 178 -23.11 50.52 -23.53
CA VAL A 178 -23.42 51.24 -22.26
C VAL A 178 -22.35 51.08 -21.15
N GLY A 179 -21.25 50.36 -21.40
CA GLY A 179 -20.12 50.20 -20.46
C GLY A 179 -20.20 49.03 -19.46
N LYS A 180 -21.05 48.03 -19.69
CA LYS A 180 -21.19 46.82 -18.83
C LYS A 180 -19.87 46.12 -18.54
N SER A 181 -19.10 45.82 -19.58
CA SER A 181 -17.81 45.12 -19.49
C SER A 181 -16.75 45.98 -18.79
N SER A 182 -16.79 47.30 -18.96
CA SER A 182 -15.96 48.26 -18.23
C SER A 182 -16.23 48.21 -16.73
N PHE A 183 -17.50 48.16 -16.31
CA PHE A 183 -17.88 47.99 -14.91
C PHE A 183 -17.40 46.66 -14.33
N LEU A 184 -17.54 45.55 -15.08
CA LEU A 184 -17.04 44.25 -14.64
C LEU A 184 -15.51 44.28 -14.42
N ARG A 185 -14.76 44.94 -15.31
CA ARG A 185 -13.30 45.12 -15.22
C ARG A 185 -12.87 46.06 -14.08
N SER A 186 -13.67 47.06 -13.74
CA SER A 186 -13.39 47.95 -12.59
C SER A 186 -13.74 47.32 -11.24
N VAL A 187 -14.74 46.44 -11.18
CA VAL A 187 -15.18 45.77 -9.94
C VAL A 187 -14.44 44.45 -9.66
N THR A 188 -13.94 43.78 -10.70
CA THR A 188 -13.34 42.43 -10.59
C THR A 188 -12.02 42.33 -11.34
N ARG A 189 -11.22 41.30 -11.04
CA ARG A 189 -9.99 40.99 -11.80
C ARG A 189 -10.25 40.22 -13.11
N ALA A 190 -11.45 40.35 -13.69
CA ALA A 190 -11.77 39.73 -14.96
C ALA A 190 -11.13 40.51 -16.11
N ASP A 191 -10.40 39.80 -16.97
CA ASP A 191 -9.86 40.36 -18.21
C ASP A 191 -10.94 40.25 -19.29
N VAL A 192 -11.54 41.38 -19.65
CA VAL A 192 -12.63 41.48 -20.63
C VAL A 192 -12.32 42.64 -21.57
N ASP A 193 -12.40 42.35 -22.88
CA ASP A 193 -12.20 43.33 -23.92
C ASP A 193 -13.28 44.42 -23.86
N VAL A 194 -12.83 45.68 -23.90
CA VAL A 194 -13.71 46.85 -23.98
C VAL A 194 -13.37 47.56 -25.28
N GLN A 195 -14.33 47.58 -26.19
CA GLN A 195 -14.21 48.18 -27.52
C GLN A 195 -15.48 48.98 -27.85
N PRO A 196 -15.41 50.02 -28.69
CA PRO A 196 -16.53 50.93 -28.94
C PRO A 196 -17.63 50.37 -29.87
N TYR A 197 -17.55 49.10 -30.28
CA TYR A 197 -18.51 48.46 -31.18
C TYR A 197 -19.35 47.38 -30.48
N ALA A 198 -20.58 47.22 -30.94
CA ALA A 198 -21.53 46.25 -30.42
C ALA A 198 -21.01 44.80 -30.55
N PHE A 199 -21.54 43.91 -29.71
CA PHE A 199 -21.16 42.48 -29.65
C PHE A 199 -19.67 42.19 -29.39
N THR A 200 -18.97 43.10 -28.71
CA THR A 200 -17.63 42.85 -28.15
C THR A 200 -17.64 41.62 -27.24
N THR A 201 -18.65 41.47 -26.37
CA THR A 201 -18.89 40.24 -25.60
C THR A 201 -19.91 39.33 -26.32
N LYS A 202 -19.47 38.13 -26.72
CA LYS A 202 -20.29 37.12 -27.43
C LYS A 202 -20.72 35.93 -26.57
N SER A 203 -20.19 35.85 -25.36
CA SER A 203 -20.43 34.81 -24.37
C SER A 203 -20.54 35.45 -22.99
N LEU A 204 -21.21 34.77 -22.05
CA LEU A 204 -21.24 35.17 -20.65
C LEU A 204 -19.81 35.20 -20.08
N PHE A 205 -19.39 36.33 -19.50
CA PHE A 205 -18.13 36.46 -18.78
C PHE A 205 -18.38 36.51 -17.27
N VAL A 206 -17.47 35.92 -16.48
CA VAL A 206 -17.63 35.82 -15.02
C VAL A 206 -16.43 36.44 -14.32
N GLY A 207 -16.68 37.51 -13.56
CA GLY A 207 -15.74 38.06 -12.60
C GLY A 207 -16.08 37.62 -11.18
N HIS A 208 -15.04 37.49 -10.34
CA HIS A 208 -15.21 37.28 -8.91
C HIS A 208 -14.67 38.47 -8.13
N PHE A 209 -15.36 38.79 -7.05
CA PHE A 209 -14.93 39.77 -6.06
C PHE A 209 -15.43 39.36 -4.68
N ASP A 210 -14.79 39.89 -3.65
CA ASP A 210 -15.14 39.64 -2.25
C ASP A 210 -15.77 40.89 -1.64
N TYR A 211 -16.82 40.70 -0.84
CA TYR A 211 -17.52 41.75 -0.12
C TYR A 211 -18.06 41.22 1.21
N LYS A 212 -17.80 41.92 2.33
CA LYS A 212 -18.12 41.45 3.70
C LYS A 212 -17.68 40.00 3.97
N TYR A 213 -16.46 39.64 3.55
CA TYR A 213 -15.87 38.29 3.63
C TYR A 213 -16.66 37.19 2.89
N LEU A 214 -17.59 37.56 2.02
CA LEU A 214 -18.33 36.65 1.16
C LEU A 214 -17.87 36.84 -0.29
N ARG A 215 -17.65 35.71 -0.98
CA ARG A 215 -17.37 35.71 -2.41
C ARG A 215 -18.66 35.88 -3.21
N PHE A 216 -18.63 36.81 -4.16
CA PHE A 216 -19.68 37.05 -5.14
C PHE A 216 -19.19 36.65 -6.54
N GLN A 217 -20.13 36.38 -7.43
CA GLN A 217 -19.88 36.28 -8.87
C GLN A 217 -20.64 37.40 -9.58
N ALA A 218 -19.93 38.21 -10.37
CA ALA A 218 -20.51 39.16 -11.30
C ALA A 218 -20.46 38.53 -12.69
N ILE A 219 -21.58 38.55 -13.40
CA ILE A 219 -21.73 37.97 -14.73
C ILE A 219 -22.07 39.10 -15.69
N ASP A 220 -21.16 39.38 -16.61
CA ASP A 220 -21.42 40.27 -17.74
C ASP A 220 -22.13 39.48 -18.83
N THR A 221 -23.20 40.07 -19.35
CA THR A 221 -24.02 39.48 -20.40
C THR A 221 -23.81 40.21 -21.73
N PRO A 222 -23.76 39.48 -22.85
CA PRO A 222 -23.89 40.08 -24.16
C PRO A 222 -25.07 41.07 -24.22
N GLY A 223 -24.87 42.20 -24.91
CA GLY A 223 -25.91 43.22 -25.05
C GLY A 223 -27.19 42.64 -25.62
N ILE A 224 -28.30 42.92 -24.94
CA ILE A 224 -29.64 42.47 -25.33
C ILE A 224 -30.23 43.57 -26.22
N LEU A 225 -30.80 43.19 -27.35
CA LEU A 225 -31.60 44.06 -28.20
C LEU A 225 -33.09 43.74 -28.05
N ASP A 226 -33.93 44.70 -28.41
CA ASP A 226 -35.39 44.62 -28.26
C ASP A 226 -36.01 43.93 -29.47
N HIS A 227 -35.72 42.63 -29.59
CA HIS A 227 -36.34 41.72 -30.56
C HIS A 227 -37.36 40.81 -29.87
N PRO A 228 -38.40 40.31 -30.56
CA PRO A 228 -39.25 39.25 -30.03
C PRO A 228 -38.42 38.01 -29.65
N LEU A 229 -38.78 37.33 -28.55
CA LEU A 229 -38.04 36.16 -28.03
C LEU A 229 -37.81 35.04 -29.06
N GLU A 230 -38.66 34.96 -30.09
CA GLU A 230 -38.61 33.96 -31.16
C GLU A 230 -37.57 34.29 -32.25
N GLU A 231 -37.20 35.57 -32.40
CA GLU A 231 -36.26 36.07 -33.42
C GLU A 231 -34.85 36.32 -32.86
N MET A 232 -34.64 36.10 -31.56
CA MET A 232 -33.38 36.40 -30.88
C MET A 232 -32.23 35.47 -31.27
N ASN A 233 -31.03 36.03 -31.35
CA ASN A 233 -29.82 35.30 -31.69
C ASN A 233 -29.37 34.37 -30.54
N THR A 234 -28.57 33.36 -30.88
CA THR A 234 -27.96 32.45 -29.88
C THR A 234 -27.10 33.17 -28.82
N ILE A 235 -26.61 34.37 -29.12
CA ILE A 235 -25.88 35.23 -28.19
C ILE A 235 -26.83 35.90 -27.18
N GLU A 236 -27.97 36.40 -27.64
CA GLU A 236 -28.98 37.08 -26.80
C GLU A 236 -29.73 36.08 -25.92
N MET A 237 -30.00 34.88 -26.47
CA MET A 237 -30.56 33.76 -25.72
C MET A 237 -29.65 33.28 -24.58
N GLN A 238 -28.32 33.45 -24.66
CA GLN A 238 -27.44 33.21 -23.51
C GLN A 238 -27.69 34.23 -22.38
N SER A 239 -27.84 35.51 -22.72
CA SER A 239 -28.19 36.55 -21.74
C SER A 239 -29.54 36.25 -21.06
N ILE A 240 -30.54 35.78 -21.81
CA ILE A 240 -31.85 35.41 -21.26
C ILE A 240 -31.79 34.15 -20.41
N THR A 241 -31.08 33.09 -20.81
CA THR A 241 -30.94 31.88 -19.96
C THR A 241 -30.24 32.20 -18.63
N ALA A 242 -29.28 33.13 -18.63
CA ALA A 242 -28.68 33.68 -17.41
C ALA A 242 -29.70 34.48 -16.58
N ILE A 243 -30.40 35.44 -17.18
CA ILE A 243 -31.41 36.27 -16.49
C ILE A 243 -32.57 35.41 -15.94
N ALA A 244 -33.01 34.36 -16.63
CA ALA A 244 -34.11 33.52 -16.20
C ALA A 244 -33.74 32.58 -15.05
N HIS A 245 -32.67 31.78 -15.20
CA HIS A 245 -32.38 30.69 -14.25
C HIS A 245 -31.49 31.07 -13.07
N LEU A 246 -30.69 32.13 -13.18
CA LEU A 246 -29.77 32.51 -12.11
C LEU A 246 -30.53 33.23 -10.98
N ARG A 247 -30.19 32.86 -9.74
CA ARG A 247 -30.69 33.54 -8.55
C ARG A 247 -29.78 34.74 -8.26
N SER A 248 -29.99 35.81 -8.99
CA SER A 248 -29.16 37.01 -8.99
C SER A 248 -29.91 38.27 -8.53
N ALA A 249 -29.14 39.29 -8.15
CA ALA A 249 -29.55 40.67 -8.34
C ALA A 249 -29.20 41.10 -9.77
N ILE A 250 -30.03 41.93 -10.39
CA ILE A 250 -29.92 42.35 -11.77
C ILE A 250 -29.55 43.83 -11.79
N LEU A 251 -28.43 44.14 -12.45
CA LEU A 251 -27.96 45.51 -12.68
C LEU A 251 -28.25 45.85 -14.14
N TYR A 252 -29.29 46.65 -14.38
CA TYR A 252 -29.64 47.15 -15.70
C TYR A 252 -28.91 48.46 -15.97
N PHE A 253 -27.91 48.41 -16.84
CA PHE A 253 -27.09 49.57 -17.20
C PHE A 253 -27.78 50.40 -18.29
N MET A 254 -27.91 51.70 -18.01
CA MET A 254 -28.40 52.71 -18.94
C MET A 254 -27.32 53.78 -19.19
N ASP A 255 -27.30 54.31 -20.40
CA ASP A 255 -26.43 55.41 -20.83
C ASP A 255 -27.33 56.60 -21.24
N LEU A 256 -27.31 57.66 -20.43
CA LEU A 256 -28.12 58.87 -20.69
C LEU A 256 -27.48 59.82 -21.70
N SER A 257 -26.25 59.57 -22.14
CA SER A 257 -25.52 60.43 -23.09
C SER A 257 -25.78 60.08 -24.57
N GLU A 258 -26.61 59.06 -24.83
CA GLU A 258 -26.93 58.47 -26.15
C GLU A 258 -25.73 57.98 -26.99
N GLN A 259 -24.50 58.11 -26.49
CA GLN A 259 -23.26 57.63 -27.10
C GLN A 259 -23.23 56.11 -27.36
N CYS A 260 -24.10 55.33 -26.74
CA CYS A 260 -24.26 53.91 -27.04
C CYS A 260 -24.87 53.64 -28.43
N GLY A 261 -25.39 54.66 -29.12
CA GLY A 261 -26.02 54.55 -30.45
C GLY A 261 -27.52 54.24 -30.39
N TYR A 262 -28.15 54.40 -29.23
CA TYR A 262 -29.57 54.14 -28.99
C TYR A 262 -30.15 55.21 -28.08
N SER A 263 -31.39 55.65 -28.35
CA SER A 263 -32.05 56.68 -27.56
C SER A 263 -32.38 56.23 -26.14
N VAL A 264 -32.54 57.19 -25.22
CA VAL A 264 -33.00 56.89 -23.85
C VAL A 264 -34.36 56.18 -23.85
N SER A 265 -35.28 56.59 -24.73
CA SER A 265 -36.61 55.97 -24.88
C SER A 265 -36.55 54.49 -25.30
N ALA A 266 -35.60 54.09 -26.16
CA ALA A 266 -35.39 52.69 -26.51
C ALA A 266 -34.84 51.88 -25.32
N GLN A 267 -33.92 52.46 -24.54
CA GLN A 267 -33.41 51.86 -23.30
C GLN A 267 -34.51 51.63 -22.25
N ILE A 268 -35.49 52.54 -22.20
CA ILE A 268 -36.69 52.44 -21.37
C ILE A 268 -37.67 51.37 -21.90
N HIS A 269 -37.82 51.24 -23.23
CA HIS A 269 -38.69 50.22 -23.83
C HIS A 269 -38.16 48.80 -23.57
N LEU A 270 -36.86 48.55 -23.80
CA LEU A 270 -36.23 47.27 -23.49
C LEU A 270 -36.37 46.90 -22.01
N PHE A 271 -36.22 47.86 -21.08
CA PHE A 271 -36.45 47.59 -19.66
C PHE A 271 -37.88 47.13 -19.40
N LYS A 272 -38.88 47.76 -20.04
CA LYS A 272 -40.29 47.39 -19.94
C LYS A 272 -40.55 45.99 -20.54
N SER A 273 -39.90 45.62 -21.66
CA SER A 273 -40.07 44.32 -22.32
C SER A 273 -39.44 43.16 -21.53
N ILE A 274 -38.27 43.35 -20.92
CA ILE A 274 -37.60 42.33 -20.09
C ILE A 274 -38.11 42.23 -18.64
N LYS A 275 -38.84 43.24 -18.14
CA LYS A 275 -39.37 43.31 -16.76
C LYS A 275 -40.07 42.01 -16.27
N PRO A 276 -40.85 41.25 -17.07
CA PRO A 276 -41.46 40.00 -16.61
C PRO A 276 -40.42 38.92 -16.17
N LEU A 277 -39.23 38.92 -16.78
CA LEU A 277 -38.13 37.99 -16.46
C LEU A 277 -37.49 38.31 -15.10
N PHE A 278 -37.75 39.49 -14.53
CA PHE A 278 -37.20 39.95 -13.26
C PHE A 278 -38.04 39.57 -12.05
N SER A 279 -39.16 38.85 -12.24
CA SER A 279 -40.02 38.39 -11.15
C SER A 279 -39.23 37.59 -10.10
N ASN A 280 -39.44 37.93 -8.81
CA ASN A 280 -38.70 37.42 -7.66
C ASN A 280 -37.19 37.74 -7.63
N LYS A 281 -36.74 38.82 -8.29
CA LYS A 281 -35.33 39.26 -8.32
C LYS A 281 -35.22 40.73 -7.98
N LEU A 282 -34.09 41.10 -7.36
CA LEU A 282 -33.77 42.49 -7.06
C LEU A 282 -33.27 43.17 -8.33
N VAL A 283 -33.81 44.33 -8.66
CA VAL A 283 -33.47 45.07 -9.88
C VAL A 283 -32.93 46.45 -9.51
N PHE A 284 -31.78 46.79 -10.08
CA PHE A 284 -31.16 48.10 -9.96
C PHE A 284 -31.04 48.71 -11.36
N VAL A 285 -31.51 49.94 -11.53
CA VAL A 285 -31.25 50.73 -12.73
C VAL A 285 -29.98 51.53 -12.45
N VAL A 286 -28.93 51.25 -13.21
CA VAL A 286 -27.59 51.80 -13.02
C VAL A 286 -27.31 52.76 -14.17
N ILE A 287 -27.26 54.04 -13.88
CA ILE A 287 -26.94 55.10 -14.84
C ILE A 287 -25.42 55.24 -14.89
N ASN A 288 -24.85 55.01 -16.08
CA ASN A 288 -23.42 55.13 -16.36
C ASN A 288 -23.13 56.43 -17.15
N LYS A 289 -21.85 56.81 -17.23
CA LYS A 289 -21.33 58.00 -17.94
C LYS A 289 -21.83 59.36 -17.40
N ILE A 290 -21.92 59.45 -16.07
CA ILE A 290 -22.32 60.67 -15.35
C ILE A 290 -21.31 61.83 -15.52
N ASP A 291 -20.09 61.52 -15.98
CA ASP A 291 -19.10 62.49 -16.45
C ASP A 291 -19.50 63.21 -17.74
N VAL A 292 -20.53 62.73 -18.47
CA VAL A 292 -21.04 63.34 -19.71
C VAL A 292 -22.44 63.93 -19.52
N ALA A 293 -23.37 63.19 -18.91
CA ALA A 293 -24.76 63.61 -18.73
C ALA A 293 -25.31 63.12 -17.39
N ARG A 294 -25.88 64.02 -16.58
CA ARG A 294 -26.49 63.67 -15.29
C ARG A 294 -28.01 63.48 -15.44
N PRO A 295 -28.68 62.74 -14.53
CA PRO A 295 -30.15 62.63 -14.51
C PRO A 295 -30.87 63.97 -14.24
N GLU A 296 -30.12 65.00 -13.85
CA GLU A 296 -30.60 66.36 -13.64
C GLU A 296 -30.70 67.16 -14.95
N ASP A 297 -29.84 66.86 -15.93
CA ASP A 297 -29.72 67.58 -17.21
C ASP A 297 -30.73 67.10 -18.27
N LEU A 298 -31.51 66.05 -17.95
CA LEU A 298 -32.45 65.45 -18.88
C LEU A 298 -33.74 66.25 -19.07
N GLU A 299 -34.30 66.16 -20.28
CA GLU A 299 -35.61 66.73 -20.59
C GLU A 299 -36.71 66.21 -19.64
N PRO A 300 -37.67 67.05 -19.24
CA PRO A 300 -38.68 66.71 -18.25
C PRO A 300 -39.58 65.52 -18.67
N GLU A 301 -39.76 65.29 -19.97
CA GLU A 301 -40.51 64.15 -20.50
C GLU A 301 -39.78 62.82 -20.25
N LEU A 302 -38.50 62.73 -20.66
CA LEU A 302 -37.66 61.55 -20.40
C LEU A 302 -37.47 61.30 -18.90
N LYS A 303 -37.36 62.37 -18.10
CA LYS A 303 -37.30 62.27 -16.64
C LYS A 303 -38.58 61.68 -16.05
N ALA A 304 -39.75 62.04 -16.57
CA ALA A 304 -41.03 61.43 -16.17
C ALA A 304 -41.12 59.94 -16.56
N GLU A 305 -40.54 59.54 -17.71
CA GLU A 305 -40.47 58.12 -18.09
C GLU A 305 -39.53 57.30 -17.19
N LEU A 306 -38.38 57.87 -16.81
CA LEU A 306 -37.46 57.27 -15.83
C LEU A 306 -38.12 57.15 -14.46
N ASP A 307 -38.76 58.20 -13.96
CA ASP A 307 -39.52 58.17 -12.70
C ASP A 307 -40.65 57.13 -12.72
N ALA A 308 -41.27 56.88 -13.89
CA ALA A 308 -42.28 55.83 -14.04
C ALA A 308 -41.69 54.41 -13.92
N ILE A 309 -40.41 54.21 -14.28
CA ILE A 309 -39.67 52.96 -14.01
C ILE A 309 -39.36 52.79 -12.52
N LEU A 310 -39.07 53.88 -11.82
CA LEU A 310 -38.68 53.90 -10.40
C LEU A 310 -39.87 53.80 -9.42
N LYS A 311 -41.10 54.05 -9.88
CA LYS A 311 -42.31 54.07 -9.04
C LYS A 311 -42.92 52.72 -8.59
N PRO A 312 -42.44 51.52 -8.96
CA PRO A 312 -42.63 50.31 -8.15
C PRO A 312 -41.46 50.18 -7.15
N GLY A 313 -41.76 50.10 -5.85
CA GLY A 313 -40.78 50.10 -4.74
C GLY A 313 -39.80 48.91 -4.65
N GLU A 314 -39.58 48.22 -5.76
CA GLU A 314 -38.60 47.14 -5.94
C GLU A 314 -37.34 47.59 -6.70
N VAL A 315 -37.41 48.71 -7.44
CA VAL A 315 -36.35 49.21 -8.34
C VAL A 315 -35.64 50.41 -7.72
N GLU A 316 -34.32 50.31 -7.51
CA GLU A 316 -33.49 51.45 -7.09
C GLU A 316 -32.71 52.05 -8.27
N MET A 317 -32.64 53.38 -8.32
CA MET A 317 -31.74 54.11 -9.20
C MET A 317 -30.37 54.26 -8.54
N LEU A 318 -29.32 53.92 -9.26
CA LEU A 318 -27.93 54.06 -8.85
C LEU A 318 -27.13 54.76 -9.94
N GLN A 319 -26.05 55.43 -9.54
CA GLN A 319 -25.29 56.36 -10.36
C GLN A 319 -23.81 56.00 -10.30
N LEU A 320 -23.13 55.88 -11.45
CA LEU A 320 -21.68 55.70 -11.53
C LEU A 320 -21.05 56.30 -12.80
N SER A 321 -19.73 56.50 -12.77
CA SER A 321 -18.91 56.58 -13.99
C SER A 321 -17.76 55.58 -13.92
N CYS A 322 -17.66 54.74 -14.94
CA CYS A 322 -16.53 53.80 -15.08
C CYS A 322 -15.20 54.52 -15.42
N ASN A 323 -15.26 55.76 -15.89
CA ASN A 323 -14.10 56.55 -16.33
C ASN A 323 -13.43 57.26 -15.13
N THR A 324 -14.22 58.00 -14.33
CA THR A 324 -13.73 58.67 -13.11
C THR A 324 -13.66 57.74 -11.88
N GLN A 325 -14.20 56.51 -11.99
CA GLN A 325 -14.41 55.53 -10.91
C GLN A 325 -15.38 55.98 -9.80
N GLU A 326 -16.05 57.11 -9.99
CA GLU A 326 -17.09 57.64 -9.09
C GLU A 326 -18.32 56.71 -9.06
N GLY A 327 -18.91 56.51 -7.88
CA GLY A 327 -20.09 55.65 -7.65
C GLY A 327 -19.87 54.14 -7.82
N VAL A 328 -18.81 53.67 -8.50
CA VAL A 328 -18.58 52.25 -8.82
C VAL A 328 -18.60 51.35 -7.57
N GLN A 329 -17.96 51.79 -6.48
CA GLN A 329 -17.97 51.04 -5.22
C GLN A 329 -19.33 51.08 -4.51
N GLU A 330 -20.03 52.21 -4.58
CA GLU A 330 -21.34 52.40 -3.95
C GLU A 330 -22.39 51.49 -4.59
N VAL A 331 -22.43 51.44 -5.93
CA VAL A 331 -23.31 50.54 -6.68
C VAL A 331 -23.04 49.07 -6.34
N LYS A 332 -21.75 48.68 -6.28
CA LYS A 332 -21.34 47.33 -5.85
C LYS A 332 -21.85 47.03 -4.43
N ASN A 333 -21.67 47.97 -3.50
CA ASN A 333 -22.02 47.78 -2.08
C ASN A 333 -23.54 47.67 -1.91
N ALA A 334 -24.32 48.62 -2.45
CA ALA A 334 -25.79 48.64 -2.37
C ALA A 334 -26.41 47.34 -2.93
N ALA A 335 -25.98 46.92 -4.13
CA ALA A 335 -26.43 45.68 -4.74
C ALA A 335 -26.10 44.43 -3.90
N CYS A 336 -24.91 44.40 -3.29
CA CYS A 336 -24.50 43.28 -2.42
C CYS A 336 -25.26 43.25 -1.10
N GLU A 337 -25.50 44.39 -0.45
CA GLU A 337 -26.23 44.47 0.82
C GLU A 337 -27.69 44.05 0.67
N ARG A 338 -28.38 44.61 -0.32
CA ARG A 338 -29.76 44.22 -0.68
C ARG A 338 -29.85 42.73 -0.99
N LEU A 339 -28.92 42.17 -1.77
CA LEU A 339 -28.88 40.73 -2.08
C LEU A 339 -28.56 39.86 -0.85
N ILE A 340 -27.74 40.33 0.09
CA ILE A 340 -27.54 39.65 1.38
C ILE A 340 -28.82 39.66 2.20
N ALA A 341 -29.52 40.80 2.31
CA ALA A 341 -30.76 40.93 3.06
C ALA A 341 -31.85 39.98 2.54
N ASP A 342 -32.09 39.94 1.22
CA ASP A 342 -33.02 38.98 0.60
C ASP A 342 -32.61 37.52 0.89
N ARG A 343 -31.33 37.17 0.72
CA ARG A 343 -30.84 35.81 0.99
C ARG A 343 -30.96 35.41 2.46
N VAL A 344 -30.78 36.34 3.40
CA VAL A 344 -31.02 36.11 4.84
C VAL A 344 -32.51 35.91 5.10
N ASN A 345 -33.37 36.76 4.54
CA ASN A 345 -34.83 36.63 4.68
C ASN A 345 -35.35 35.30 4.12
N GLN A 346 -34.87 34.86 2.96
CA GLN A 346 -35.18 33.54 2.40
C GLN A 346 -34.68 32.40 3.29
N LYS A 347 -33.47 32.51 3.84
CA LYS A 347 -32.90 31.49 4.75
C LYS A 347 -33.66 31.41 6.07
N LEU A 348 -34.14 32.54 6.60
CA LEU A 348 -35.01 32.58 7.78
C LEU A 348 -36.36 31.91 7.47
N LYS A 349 -37.06 32.32 6.40
CA LYS A 349 -38.33 31.73 5.97
C LYS A 349 -38.24 30.21 5.72
N ALA A 350 -37.14 29.74 5.12
CA ALA A 350 -36.90 28.32 4.88
C ALA A 350 -36.44 27.54 6.13
N GLY A 351 -35.97 28.24 7.17
CA GLY A 351 -35.53 27.66 8.43
C GLY A 351 -36.60 27.64 9.53
N THR A 352 -37.67 28.44 9.40
CA THR A 352 -38.84 28.43 10.29
C THR A 352 -39.89 27.44 9.79
N ALA A 353 -40.31 26.49 10.64
CA ALA A 353 -41.50 25.69 10.38
C ALA A 353 -42.77 26.55 10.44
N SER A 354 -43.89 26.06 9.89
CA SER A 354 -45.20 26.73 9.98
C SER A 354 -45.72 26.92 11.42
N SER A 355 -45.15 26.18 12.39
CA SER A 355 -45.40 26.33 13.82
C SER A 355 -44.49 27.36 14.53
N GLY A 356 -43.65 28.10 13.79
CA GLY A 356 -42.68 29.04 14.35
C GLY A 356 -41.39 28.41 14.90
N ASN A 357 -41.34 27.08 15.05
CA ASN A 357 -40.14 26.39 15.52
C ASN A 357 -38.98 26.51 14.50
N ILE A 358 -37.79 26.83 15.02
CA ILE A 358 -36.54 26.92 14.26
C ILE A 358 -36.04 25.51 13.94
N GLY A 359 -35.95 25.18 12.65
CA GLY A 359 -35.44 23.89 12.18
C GLY A 359 -33.92 23.74 12.35
N GLY A 360 -33.45 22.48 12.46
CA GLY A 360 -32.09 22.13 12.86
C GLY A 360 -30.96 22.92 12.17
N ARG A 361 -30.98 23.02 10.83
CA ARG A 361 -29.93 23.77 10.09
C ARG A 361 -29.87 25.27 10.41
N LEU A 362 -30.96 25.88 10.86
CA LEU A 362 -30.96 27.27 11.31
C LEU A 362 -30.55 27.34 12.79
N ALA A 363 -30.95 26.37 13.62
CA ALA A 363 -30.49 26.24 15.01
C ALA A 363 -28.95 26.05 15.09
N ASP A 364 -28.36 25.20 14.25
CA ASP A 364 -26.90 25.01 14.13
C ASP A 364 -26.15 26.31 13.82
N VAL A 365 -26.78 27.19 13.04
CA VAL A 365 -26.24 28.50 12.65
C VAL A 365 -26.44 29.51 13.78
N MET A 366 -27.59 29.53 14.44
CA MET A 366 -27.85 30.38 15.60
C MET A 366 -26.90 30.04 16.76
N ALA A 367 -26.62 28.76 17.01
CA ALA A 367 -25.64 28.33 18.02
C ALA A 367 -24.21 28.86 17.74
N ARG A 368 -23.85 29.10 16.47
CA ARG A 368 -22.55 29.71 16.09
C ARG A 368 -22.56 31.24 16.13
N ILE A 369 -23.73 31.86 15.96
CA ILE A 369 -23.92 33.32 16.05
C ILE A 369 -24.02 33.75 17.51
N HIS A 370 -24.51 32.88 18.40
CA HIS A 370 -24.65 33.12 19.82
C HIS A 370 -23.27 33.28 20.50
N VAL A 371 -22.91 34.53 20.80
CA VAL A 371 -21.74 34.86 21.64
C VAL A 371 -22.09 34.61 23.09
N ALA A 372 -21.45 33.62 23.71
CA ALA A 372 -21.62 33.33 25.14
C ALA A 372 -21.13 34.50 26.00
N GLN A 373 -21.97 34.93 26.94
CA GLN A 373 -21.63 35.97 27.92
C GLN A 373 -21.29 35.32 29.27
N PRO A 374 -20.22 35.74 29.97
CA PRO A 374 -19.87 35.17 31.27
C PRO A 374 -20.89 35.59 32.34
N MET A 375 -21.52 34.60 32.98
CA MET A 375 -22.50 34.82 34.05
C MET A 375 -21.83 35.08 35.41
N GLY A 376 -21.27 36.27 35.58
CA GLY A 376 -20.76 36.75 36.88
C GLY A 376 -19.49 36.04 37.36
N GLY A 377 -18.33 36.63 37.10
CA GLY A 377 -17.04 36.10 37.54
C GLY A 377 -16.00 37.21 37.72
N GLN A 378 -14.93 36.89 38.46
CA GLN A 378 -13.82 37.80 38.72
C GLN A 378 -13.15 38.22 37.40
N THR A 379 -12.87 39.51 37.22
CA THR A 379 -12.31 40.04 35.97
C THR A 379 -10.84 39.65 35.82
N LEU A 380 -10.55 38.73 34.90
CA LEU A 380 -9.18 38.40 34.49
C LEU A 380 -8.68 39.47 33.51
N GLU A 381 -7.59 40.17 33.87
CA GLU A 381 -6.97 41.16 33.01
C GLU A 381 -6.14 40.50 31.90
N THR A 382 -6.15 41.10 30.70
CA THR A 382 -5.35 40.62 29.57
C THR A 382 -3.93 41.18 29.64
N PHE A 383 -2.95 40.34 29.99
CA PHE A 383 -1.54 40.74 30.01
C PHE A 383 -0.93 40.73 28.60
N ILE A 384 -0.75 41.93 28.02
CA ILE A 384 0.00 42.14 26.78
C ILE A 384 1.31 42.84 27.16
N PRO A 385 2.49 42.22 26.95
CA PRO A 385 3.79 42.84 27.26
C PRO A 385 4.00 44.13 26.47
N ASP A 386 4.57 45.15 27.12
CA ASP A 386 4.74 46.48 26.51
C ASP A 386 5.68 46.45 25.30
N ALA A 387 6.65 45.54 25.28
CA ALA A 387 7.51 45.29 24.12
C ALA A 387 6.72 45.01 22.83
N VAL A 388 5.58 44.30 22.93
CA VAL A 388 4.69 44.00 21.79
C VAL A 388 3.87 45.24 21.42
N LYS A 389 3.41 46.03 22.39
CA LYS A 389 2.69 47.29 22.15
C LYS A 389 3.56 48.34 21.44
N SER A 390 4.84 48.41 21.80
CA SER A 390 5.83 49.30 21.18
C SER A 390 6.38 48.80 19.84
N GLN A 391 6.09 47.56 19.45
CA GLN A 391 6.68 46.95 18.27
C GLN A 391 6.10 47.57 16.98
N LYS A 392 6.97 48.15 16.15
CA LYS A 392 6.59 48.58 14.80
C LYS A 392 6.05 47.38 14.01
N LYS A 393 4.93 47.57 13.31
CA LYS A 393 4.38 46.57 12.38
C LYS A 393 5.42 46.28 11.29
N TYR A 394 5.69 45.01 11.04
CA TYR A 394 6.60 44.61 9.96
C TYR A 394 6.03 45.00 8.60
N ASP A 395 6.80 45.79 7.85
CA ASP A 395 6.61 46.01 6.42
C ASP A 395 7.76 45.34 5.65
N LYS A 396 7.45 44.84 4.45
CA LYS A 396 8.42 44.21 3.56
C LYS A 396 9.15 45.25 2.70
N GLU A 397 8.49 46.38 2.42
CA GLU A 397 9.00 47.42 1.49
C GLU A 397 9.90 48.46 2.20
N ASP A 398 9.91 48.48 3.53
CA ASP A 398 10.78 49.33 4.36
C ASP A 398 12.26 48.89 4.29
N PRO A 399 13.20 49.77 3.89
CA PRO A 399 14.63 49.49 3.88
C PRO A 399 15.24 49.19 5.27
N GLU A 400 14.69 49.76 6.35
CA GLU A 400 15.19 49.56 7.73
C GLU A 400 14.49 48.40 8.45
N ARG A 401 13.79 47.52 7.72
CA ARG A 401 13.09 46.38 8.31
C ARG A 401 14.05 45.45 9.06
N ARG A 402 13.57 44.88 10.17
CA ARG A 402 14.28 43.79 10.88
C ARG A 402 14.49 42.62 9.89
N LYS A 403 15.74 42.23 9.65
CA LYS A 403 16.06 41.00 8.90
C LYS A 403 15.38 39.80 9.55
N LEU A 404 14.61 39.06 8.74
CA LEU A 404 14.02 37.79 9.17
C LEU A 404 15.01 36.64 8.92
N ALA A 405 14.88 35.54 9.66
CA ALA A 405 15.69 34.33 9.44
C ALA A 405 15.60 33.83 7.98
N LYS A 406 14.46 34.05 7.30
CA LYS A 406 14.25 33.76 5.88
C LYS A 406 15.09 34.63 4.92
N ASP A 407 15.37 35.87 5.30
CA ASP A 407 16.26 36.74 4.53
C ASP A 407 17.72 36.27 4.70
N ILE A 408 18.10 35.89 5.92
CA ILE A 408 19.42 35.31 6.24
C ILE A 408 19.62 33.97 5.52
N GLU A 409 18.60 33.11 5.49
CA GLU A 409 18.58 31.87 4.70
C GLU A 409 18.81 32.15 3.22
N ALA A 410 18.14 33.15 2.65
CA ALA A 410 18.28 33.53 1.24
C ALA A 410 19.67 34.13 0.93
N GLU A 411 20.25 34.92 1.83
CA GLU A 411 21.62 35.45 1.72
C GLU A 411 22.66 34.31 1.75
N ASN A 412 22.46 33.29 2.59
CA ASN A 412 23.41 32.21 2.83
C ASN A 412 23.20 30.95 1.96
N GLY A 413 22.70 31.12 0.73
CA GLY A 413 22.59 30.03 -0.26
C GLY A 413 21.21 29.36 -0.37
N GLY A 414 20.23 29.80 0.43
CA GLY A 414 18.83 29.41 0.30
C GLY A 414 18.46 28.08 0.94
N ALA A 415 17.16 27.75 0.78
CA ALA A 415 16.53 26.58 1.38
C ALA A 415 17.20 25.27 0.93
N GLY A 416 17.77 24.54 1.89
CA GLY A 416 18.44 23.26 1.67
C GLY A 416 19.98 23.32 1.63
N VAL A 417 20.57 24.53 1.56
CA VAL A 417 22.03 24.73 1.73
C VAL A 417 22.34 25.40 3.06
N TYR A 418 21.56 26.42 3.44
CA TYR A 418 21.70 27.07 4.73
C TYR A 418 21.35 26.11 5.88
N ASN A 419 22.28 25.95 6.83
CA ASN A 419 22.04 25.23 8.08
C ASN A 419 21.69 26.24 9.17
N VAL A 420 20.52 26.09 9.80
CA VAL A 420 20.05 26.98 10.86
C VAL A 420 20.81 26.66 12.15
N ASP A 421 21.53 27.63 12.69
CA ASP A 421 22.16 27.49 13.99
C ASP A 421 21.11 27.59 15.11
N MET A 422 20.72 26.42 15.62
CA MET A 422 19.76 26.27 16.72
C MET A 422 20.27 26.84 18.04
N LYS A 423 21.58 27.03 18.22
CA LYS A 423 22.16 27.57 19.46
C LYS A 423 22.24 29.11 19.43
N ALA A 424 22.16 29.75 18.25
CA ALA A 424 22.37 31.18 18.05
C ALA A 424 21.50 32.12 18.92
N ASP A 425 20.32 31.68 19.36
CA ASP A 425 19.39 32.49 20.16
C ASP A 425 19.39 32.16 21.68
N TYR A 426 20.25 31.24 22.14
CA TYR A 426 20.27 30.85 23.56
C TYR A 426 20.75 32.00 24.47
N LEU A 427 20.07 32.14 25.62
CA LEU A 427 20.37 33.09 26.69
C LEU A 427 21.01 32.34 27.86
N LEU A 428 22.33 32.32 27.90
CA LEU A 428 23.13 31.70 28.97
C LEU A 428 23.78 32.79 29.86
N LYS A 429 24.18 32.43 31.09
CA LYS A 429 24.90 33.34 32.00
C LYS A 429 26.17 33.90 31.35
N ASN A 430 26.92 33.06 30.65
CA ASN A 430 28.08 33.44 29.84
C ASN A 430 27.78 33.14 28.35
N PRO A 431 28.01 34.08 27.43
CA PRO A 431 27.70 33.89 26.01
C PRO A 431 28.69 32.96 25.29
N GLU A 432 29.86 32.69 25.87
CA GLU A 432 30.89 31.83 25.28
C GLU A 432 30.48 30.35 25.28
N TRP A 433 29.83 29.88 26.35
CA TRP A 433 29.35 28.49 26.50
C TRP A 433 28.24 28.08 25.53
N LYS A 434 27.78 29.02 24.70
CA LYS A 434 26.68 28.86 23.76
C LYS A 434 26.91 27.77 22.72
N TYR A 435 28.16 27.47 22.40
CA TYR A 435 28.52 26.44 21.42
C TYR A 435 28.94 25.11 22.03
N ASP A 436 29.13 25.04 23.36
CA ASP A 436 29.64 23.87 24.06
C ASP A 436 28.75 22.63 23.85
N LYS A 437 29.39 21.46 23.88
CA LYS A 437 28.74 20.16 23.70
C LYS A 437 28.62 19.50 25.06
N MET A 438 27.41 19.45 25.61
CA MET A 438 27.15 18.64 26.80
C MET A 438 27.31 17.15 26.44
N PRO A 439 28.01 16.35 27.26
CA PRO A 439 27.99 14.90 27.11
C PRO A 439 26.60 14.38 27.46
N GLU A 440 26.01 13.54 26.60
CA GLU A 440 24.67 12.96 26.84
C GLU A 440 24.76 11.64 27.62
N ILE A 441 25.81 10.86 27.37
CA ILE A 441 26.03 9.51 27.94
C ILE A 441 27.45 9.44 28.51
N PHE A 442 27.57 8.88 29.71
CA PHE A 442 28.83 8.54 30.37
C PHE A 442 28.73 7.13 30.97
N ASP A 443 29.66 6.24 30.65
CA ASP A 443 29.73 4.84 31.10
C ASP A 443 28.40 4.06 31.11
N GLY A 444 27.59 4.28 30.07
CA GLY A 444 26.31 3.61 29.86
C GLY A 444 25.11 4.23 30.58
N GLN A 445 25.31 5.32 31.32
CA GLN A 445 24.28 6.09 32.01
C GLN A 445 24.07 7.45 31.33
N ASN A 446 22.89 8.06 31.45
CA ASN A 446 22.64 9.38 30.87
C ASN A 446 23.10 10.47 31.84
N VAL A 447 23.84 11.47 31.36
CA VAL A 447 24.34 12.57 32.20
C VAL A 447 23.18 13.42 32.75
N PHE A 448 22.10 13.59 31.97
CA PHE A 448 20.92 14.36 32.38
C PHE A 448 20.22 13.83 33.64
N ASP A 449 20.32 12.53 33.92
CA ASP A 449 19.71 11.93 35.11
C ASP A 449 20.43 12.36 36.41
N PHE A 450 21.64 12.90 36.29
CA PHE A 450 22.48 13.40 37.39
C PHE A 450 22.62 14.93 37.44
N VAL A 451 21.96 15.68 36.55
CA VAL A 451 22.05 17.16 36.55
C VAL A 451 21.13 17.75 37.62
N ASP A 452 21.72 18.14 38.75
CA ASP A 452 21.08 18.80 39.88
C ASP A 452 21.90 20.06 40.26
N PRO A 453 21.29 21.17 40.73
CA PRO A 453 22.04 22.31 41.23
C PRO A 453 22.95 22.00 42.43
N ASP A 454 22.61 20.98 43.23
CA ASP A 454 23.22 20.68 44.53
C ASP A 454 23.95 19.31 44.56
N ILE A 455 24.48 18.83 43.41
CA ILE A 455 25.17 17.52 43.31
C ILE A 455 26.30 17.37 44.34
N ASP A 456 27.18 18.36 44.43
CA ASP A 456 28.39 18.30 45.26
C ASP A 456 28.05 18.04 46.75
N ALA A 457 26.92 18.59 47.22
CA ALA A 457 26.43 18.37 48.58
C ALA A 457 25.88 16.95 48.80
N LYS A 458 25.30 16.33 47.76
CA LYS A 458 24.84 14.93 47.80
C LYS A 458 25.99 13.94 47.68
N LEU A 459 27.00 14.25 46.87
CA LEU A 459 28.22 13.46 46.75
C LEU A 459 28.97 13.43 48.08
N ALA A 460 29.21 14.58 48.70
CA ALA A 460 29.87 14.66 50.01
C ALA A 460 29.09 13.92 51.13
N ALA A 461 27.76 13.84 51.04
CA ALA A 461 26.95 13.05 51.96
C ALA A 461 27.11 11.53 51.75
N LEU A 462 27.23 11.09 50.49
CA LEU A 462 27.51 9.68 50.14
C LEU A 462 28.92 9.27 50.51
N GLU A 463 29.94 10.10 50.25
CA GLU A 463 31.33 9.85 50.63
C GLU A 463 31.46 9.65 52.16
N LEU A 464 30.74 10.45 52.97
CA LEU A 464 30.67 10.27 54.42
C LEU A 464 29.90 9.00 54.87
N GLU A 465 28.97 8.49 54.07
CA GLU A 465 28.33 7.20 54.32
C GLU A 465 29.26 6.02 53.93
N GLU A 466 30.02 6.15 52.84
CA GLU A 466 31.02 5.15 52.41
C GLU A 466 32.20 5.07 53.38
N GLU A 467 32.80 6.19 53.80
CA GLU A 467 33.86 6.23 54.83
C GLU A 467 33.41 5.51 56.12
N LYS A 468 32.14 5.72 56.53
CA LYS A 468 31.56 5.06 57.71
C LYS A 468 31.36 3.55 57.51
N LEU A 469 31.00 3.10 56.31
CA LEU A 469 30.84 1.67 56.00
C LEU A 469 32.20 0.95 55.86
N GLU A 470 33.25 1.66 55.43
CA GLU A 470 34.63 1.18 55.47
C GLU A 470 35.14 1.08 56.92
N GLU A 471 34.90 2.07 57.78
CA GLU A 471 35.21 1.97 59.22
C GLU A 471 34.46 0.83 59.93
N GLU A 472 33.24 0.51 59.49
CA GLU A 472 32.45 -0.64 59.97
C GLU A 472 32.92 -2.00 59.39
N GLY A 473 33.90 -2.01 58.48
CA GLY A 473 34.55 -3.22 57.96
C GLY A 473 33.76 -3.99 56.90
N TYR A 474 32.74 -3.38 56.28
CA TYR A 474 31.80 -4.07 55.38
C TYR A 474 32.43 -4.65 54.10
N TYR A 475 33.59 -4.13 53.69
CA TYR A 475 34.26 -4.50 52.43
C TYR A 475 35.47 -5.43 52.58
N GLU A 476 35.81 -5.90 53.80
CA GLU A 476 36.86 -6.92 53.98
C GLU A 476 36.34 -8.31 53.53
N SER A 477 36.60 -8.67 52.28
CA SER A 477 36.17 -9.93 51.67
C SER A 477 37.28 -11.00 51.61
N ASP A 478 38.15 -11.05 52.62
CA ASP A 478 39.18 -12.09 52.75
C ASP A 478 38.58 -13.35 53.43
N GLU A 479 37.73 -14.06 52.70
CA GLU A 479 37.36 -15.45 53.04
C GLU A 479 38.53 -16.39 52.66
N GLU A 480 39.44 -16.64 53.60
CA GLU A 480 40.36 -17.78 53.52
C GLU A 480 39.54 -19.09 53.50
N ILE A 481 39.47 -19.76 52.34
CA ILE A 481 38.86 -21.09 52.23
C ILE A 481 39.83 -22.13 52.79
N ASP A 482 39.88 -22.18 54.12
CA ASP A 482 40.66 -23.12 54.90
C ASP A 482 39.82 -24.39 55.14
N ASP A 483 39.77 -25.27 54.14
CA ASP A 483 39.51 -26.71 54.32
C ASP A 483 39.87 -27.50 53.04
N ASP A 484 40.96 -28.27 53.10
CA ASP A 484 41.43 -29.14 52.00
C ASP A 484 40.32 -30.08 51.49
N GLU A 485 39.38 -30.47 52.38
CA GLU A 485 38.28 -31.40 52.08
C GLU A 485 37.30 -30.87 51.02
N GLU A 486 36.96 -29.57 51.00
CA GLU A 486 36.02 -29.03 50.00
C GLU A 486 36.66 -28.98 48.61
N SER A 487 37.95 -28.64 48.53
CA SER A 487 38.72 -28.66 47.29
C SER A 487 38.81 -30.10 46.72
N GLU A 488 39.00 -31.10 47.59
CA GLU A 488 38.95 -32.51 47.21
C GLU A 488 37.55 -32.93 46.72
N VAL A 489 36.47 -32.48 47.36
CA VAL A 489 35.09 -32.82 46.98
C VAL A 489 34.77 -32.27 45.58
N LEU A 490 35.14 -31.03 45.27
CA LEU A 490 34.98 -30.43 43.94
C LEU A 490 35.76 -31.23 42.88
N ARG A 491 37.04 -31.52 43.13
CA ARG A 491 37.88 -32.30 42.22
C ARG A 491 37.36 -33.73 42.01
N LYS A 492 36.85 -34.39 43.07
CA LYS A 492 36.18 -35.71 42.97
C LYS A 492 34.90 -35.62 42.14
N ALA A 493 34.11 -34.55 42.27
CA ALA A 493 32.89 -34.35 41.50
C ALA A 493 33.15 -34.19 39.99
N GLU A 494 34.23 -33.50 39.59
CA GLU A 494 34.63 -33.39 38.19
C GLU A 494 35.06 -34.75 37.59
N LEU A 495 35.91 -35.51 38.30
CA LEU A 495 36.32 -36.85 37.89
C LEU A 495 35.12 -37.80 37.70
N ILE A 496 34.09 -37.68 38.56
CA ILE A 496 32.83 -38.44 38.41
C ILE A 496 32.10 -38.03 37.12
N ARG A 497 32.00 -36.72 36.81
CA ARG A 497 31.35 -36.22 35.58
C ARG A 497 32.06 -36.72 34.33
N GLU A 498 33.39 -36.69 34.29
CA GLU A 498 34.18 -37.24 33.17
C GLU A 498 33.96 -38.75 33.01
N LYS A 499 34.09 -39.53 34.09
CA LYS A 499 33.89 -40.98 34.06
C LYS A 499 32.48 -41.35 33.56
N GLN A 500 31.46 -40.59 33.93
CA GLN A 500 30.10 -40.76 33.40
C GLN A 500 29.96 -40.43 31.90
N GLN A 501 30.70 -39.46 31.37
CA GLN A 501 30.73 -39.18 29.93
C GLN A 501 31.42 -40.31 29.16
N LEU A 502 32.56 -40.80 29.64
CA LEU A 502 33.28 -41.93 29.03
C LEU A 502 32.39 -43.18 28.97
N ILE A 503 31.68 -43.53 30.05
CA ILE A 503 30.72 -44.66 30.07
C ILE A 503 29.59 -44.45 29.05
N ARG A 504 29.06 -43.23 28.91
CA ARG A 504 28.03 -42.92 27.88
C ARG A 504 28.56 -43.09 26.46
N ASN A 505 29.79 -42.67 26.19
CA ASN A 505 30.43 -42.80 24.88
C ASN A 505 30.74 -44.26 24.54
N GLU A 506 31.28 -45.02 25.49
CA GLU A 506 31.56 -46.45 25.32
C GLU A 506 30.26 -47.25 25.10
N ALA A 507 29.19 -46.92 25.83
CA ALA A 507 27.87 -47.53 25.66
C ALA A 507 27.26 -47.23 24.28
N ARG A 508 27.46 -46.03 23.73
CA ARG A 508 27.07 -45.69 22.34
C ARG A 508 27.82 -46.56 21.33
N MET A 509 29.13 -46.74 21.49
CA MET A 509 29.95 -47.58 20.61
C MET A 509 29.56 -49.07 20.68
N LYS A 510 29.29 -49.60 21.88
CA LYS A 510 28.85 -51.00 22.09
C LYS A 510 27.42 -51.28 21.61
N LYS A 511 26.54 -50.27 21.56
CA LYS A 511 25.12 -50.42 21.15
C LYS A 511 24.84 -50.03 19.69
N ARG A 512 25.61 -50.58 18.72
CA ARG A 512 25.31 -50.49 17.27
C ARG A 512 24.12 -51.37 16.84
N LEU A 513 23.00 -51.24 17.54
CA LEU A 513 21.80 -52.10 17.48
C LEU A 513 21.04 -52.10 16.15
N LYS A 514 21.34 -51.16 15.22
CA LYS A 514 20.59 -51.08 13.95
C LYS A 514 20.97 -52.15 12.93
N ASN A 515 22.19 -52.73 12.98
CA ASN A 515 22.68 -53.61 11.89
C ASN A 515 23.17 -55.00 12.31
N GLN A 516 23.47 -55.29 13.60
CA GLN A 516 23.81 -56.64 14.09
C GLN A 516 23.37 -56.86 15.55
N ALA A 517 23.12 -58.12 15.93
CA ALA A 517 22.76 -58.52 17.30
C ALA A 517 23.99 -58.81 18.18
N ILE A 518 23.90 -58.52 19.48
CA ILE A 518 25.00 -58.70 20.44
C ILE A 518 25.11 -60.17 20.87
N ILE A 519 26.32 -60.74 20.85
CA ILE A 519 26.59 -62.13 21.25
C ILE A 519 26.35 -62.32 22.76
N PRO A 520 25.63 -63.38 23.20
CA PRO A 520 25.44 -63.67 24.62
C PRO A 520 26.75 -63.97 25.36
N ARG A 521 27.03 -63.21 26.43
CA ARG A 521 28.28 -63.31 27.22
C ARG A 521 28.63 -64.73 27.67
N LYS A 522 27.63 -65.58 27.94
CA LYS A 522 27.81 -66.99 28.36
C LYS A 522 28.58 -67.88 27.37
N MET A 523 28.69 -67.49 26.10
CA MET A 523 29.44 -68.23 25.07
C MET A 523 30.82 -67.63 24.78
N MET A 524 31.13 -66.43 25.29
CA MET A 524 32.43 -65.80 25.14
C MET A 524 33.32 -66.14 26.34
N LYS A 525 34.49 -66.73 26.09
CA LYS A 525 35.54 -66.86 27.10
C LYS A 525 36.31 -65.54 27.18
N LYS A 526 36.35 -64.91 28.36
CA LYS A 526 37.25 -63.79 28.64
C LYS A 526 38.59 -64.31 29.17
N PRO A 527 39.73 -63.66 28.88
CA PRO A 527 40.97 -63.90 29.60
C PRO A 527 40.79 -63.48 31.07
N LEU A 528 41.57 -64.08 31.98
CA LEU A 528 41.52 -63.72 33.39
C LEU A 528 41.96 -62.27 33.62
N SER A 529 42.97 -61.79 32.90
CA SER A 529 43.51 -60.42 33.04
C SER A 529 42.45 -59.33 32.83
N GLU A 530 41.69 -59.36 31.73
CA GLU A 530 40.60 -58.37 31.49
C GLU A 530 39.52 -58.36 32.59
N PHE A 531 39.42 -59.42 33.39
CA PHE A 531 38.48 -59.50 34.51
C PHE A 531 39.14 -59.06 35.82
N ASP A 532 40.44 -59.34 35.97
CA ASP A 532 41.34 -58.88 37.04
C ASP A 532 41.43 -57.34 37.01
N ASP A 533 41.92 -56.78 35.90
CA ASP A 533 42.10 -55.33 35.66
C ASP A 533 40.79 -54.54 35.88
N ALA A 534 39.64 -55.14 35.55
CA ALA A 534 38.33 -54.52 35.69
C ALA A 534 37.78 -54.54 37.13
N LEU A 535 38.20 -55.49 37.96
CA LEU A 535 37.87 -55.56 39.39
C LEU A 535 38.84 -54.73 40.24
N ASP A 536 40.10 -54.67 39.83
CA ASP A 536 41.14 -53.81 40.44
C ASP A 536 40.76 -52.32 40.28
N VAL A 537 40.31 -51.90 39.09
CA VAL A 537 39.73 -50.55 38.84
C VAL A 537 38.44 -50.27 39.63
N LEU A 538 37.79 -51.29 40.19
CA LEU A 538 36.65 -51.18 41.11
C LEU A 538 37.06 -51.24 42.59
N GLY A 539 38.34 -51.47 42.91
CA GLY A 539 38.85 -51.58 44.27
C GLY A 539 38.51 -52.91 44.97
N HIS A 540 38.18 -53.97 44.21
CA HIS A 540 37.99 -55.30 44.78
C HIS A 540 39.31 -56.06 44.83
N ASP A 541 39.68 -56.56 46.00
CA ASP A 541 40.85 -57.43 46.14
C ASP A 541 40.65 -58.73 45.34
N THR A 542 41.43 -58.86 44.26
CA THR A 542 41.39 -60.03 43.40
C THR A 542 42.36 -61.13 43.84
N THR A 543 43.12 -60.98 44.93
CA THR A 543 44.09 -61.98 45.39
C THR A 543 43.46 -63.36 45.59
N GLU A 544 42.39 -63.51 46.39
CA GLU A 544 41.72 -64.81 46.57
C GLU A 544 41.17 -65.39 45.24
N LEU A 545 40.69 -64.54 44.34
CA LEU A 545 40.12 -64.94 43.06
C LEU A 545 41.19 -65.37 42.06
N THR A 546 42.27 -64.60 41.96
CA THR A 546 43.44 -64.91 41.14
C THR A 546 44.21 -66.08 41.72
N GLU A 547 44.25 -66.28 43.03
CA GLU A 547 44.77 -67.48 43.69
C GLU A 547 43.90 -68.70 43.36
N ARG A 548 42.57 -68.61 43.54
CA ARG A 548 41.65 -69.70 43.17
C ARG A 548 41.72 -70.04 41.67
N ALA A 549 41.97 -69.05 40.81
CA ALA A 549 42.12 -69.24 39.37
C ALA A 549 43.54 -69.72 38.97
N ARG A 550 44.61 -69.23 39.61
CA ARG A 550 46.01 -69.66 39.42
C ARG A 550 46.23 -71.06 39.98
N ALA A 551 45.61 -71.42 41.10
CA ALA A 551 45.54 -72.78 41.63
C ALA A 551 44.83 -73.77 40.68
N LYS A 552 44.02 -73.27 39.73
CA LYS A 552 43.42 -74.06 38.65
C LYS A 552 44.17 -74.01 37.31
N SER A 553 45.09 -73.08 37.10
CA SER A 553 45.68 -72.80 35.77
C SER A 553 47.20 -72.79 35.69
N ARG A 554 47.92 -72.71 36.81
CA ARG A 554 49.34 -73.06 36.90
C ARG A 554 49.47 -74.41 37.61
N PRO A 555 50.22 -75.39 37.07
CA PRO A 555 50.61 -76.55 37.85
C PRO A 555 51.52 -76.12 39.01
N ARG A 556 51.49 -76.88 40.11
CA ARG A 556 52.67 -77.01 40.96
C ARG A 556 53.76 -77.68 40.11
N GLY A 557 54.60 -76.90 39.41
CA GLY A 557 55.63 -77.50 38.56
C GLY A 557 56.21 -76.60 37.47
N ARG A 558 57.29 -75.89 37.85
CA ARG A 558 58.53 -75.79 37.07
C ARG A 558 58.78 -77.07 36.22
N SER A 559 58.93 -76.95 34.90
CA SER A 559 59.51 -78.01 34.05
C SER A 559 61.03 -77.82 33.89
N THR A 560 61.76 -77.82 35.01
CA THR A 560 63.23 -78.00 35.02
C THR A 560 63.65 -78.93 36.16
N THR A 561 62.94 -80.05 36.23
CA THR A 561 63.41 -81.38 36.62
C THR A 561 62.68 -82.40 35.73
N ARG A 562 63.26 -83.50 35.23
CA ARG A 562 64.66 -83.97 35.23
C ARG A 562 65.42 -83.78 36.55
N SER A 563 65.05 -84.50 37.64
CA SER A 563 66.06 -85.34 38.32
C SER A 563 65.62 -86.25 39.47
N ARG A 564 65.66 -87.58 39.33
CA ARG A 564 65.50 -88.36 38.08
C ARG A 564 65.04 -89.83 38.35
N ALA A 565 63.91 -90.04 39.05
CA ALA A 565 63.73 -91.00 40.16
C ALA A 565 64.58 -90.56 41.39
N GLY A 566 64.58 -91.19 42.57
CA GLY A 566 63.91 -92.38 43.07
C GLY A 566 64.45 -92.72 44.47
N THR A 567 63.90 -93.76 45.09
CA THR A 567 64.73 -94.84 45.64
C THR A 567 64.80 -95.91 44.53
N GLU A 568 65.93 -96.48 44.09
CA GLU A 568 67.30 -96.50 44.64
C GLU A 568 67.36 -96.94 46.12
N ASP A 569 67.63 -98.18 46.56
CA ASP A 569 68.32 -99.36 46.01
C ASP A 569 69.55 -99.09 45.13
N ALA A 570 70.72 -99.18 45.74
CA ALA A 570 71.90 -98.43 45.32
C ALA A 570 72.55 -98.97 44.03
N ASP A 571 72.53 -98.15 42.96
CA ASP A 571 73.68 -97.94 42.05
C ASP A 571 73.43 -96.91 40.92
N ALA A 572 72.24 -96.30 40.80
CA ALA A 572 72.01 -95.24 39.81
C ALA A 572 72.54 -93.87 40.27
N MET A 573 73.72 -93.56 39.73
CA MET A 573 73.99 -92.22 39.20
C MET A 573 72.78 -91.77 38.34
N GLN A 574 72.03 -90.78 38.84
CA GLN A 574 70.73 -90.28 38.33
C GLN A 574 70.62 -90.17 36.79
N VAL A 575 69.45 -90.52 36.16
CA VAL A 575 68.79 -89.81 35.01
C VAL A 575 67.45 -90.42 34.37
N ASP A 576 66.22 -90.42 35.01
CA ASP A 576 64.75 -90.60 34.55
C ASP A 576 64.57 -91.20 33.14
N ASP A 577 63.70 -92.19 32.94
CA ASP A 577 62.25 -92.13 33.16
C ASP A 577 61.69 -93.54 33.39
N PRO A 578 60.55 -93.72 34.08
CA PRO A 578 59.82 -94.98 34.02
C PRO A 578 58.51 -94.91 33.21
N LYS A 579 58.26 -96.02 32.49
CA LYS A 579 57.11 -96.28 31.60
C LYS A 579 55.88 -96.86 32.33
N ALA A 580 54.78 -96.95 31.57
CA ALA A 580 53.46 -97.48 31.96
C ALA A 580 53.42 -98.96 32.42
N ARG A 581 52.33 -99.34 33.14
CA ARG A 581 51.84 -100.73 33.30
C ARG A 581 50.33 -100.81 33.59
N LEU A 582 49.75 -102.03 33.51
CA LEU A 582 48.32 -102.34 33.31
C LEU A 582 47.52 -102.84 34.56
N ARG A 583 46.17 -102.76 34.43
CA ARG A 583 45.09 -103.70 34.88
C ARG A 583 44.30 -103.51 36.22
N SER A 584 43.06 -103.00 36.04
CA SER A 584 41.75 -103.67 36.29
C SER A 584 41.01 -103.71 37.66
N LYS A 585 39.68 -103.53 37.54
CA LYS A 585 38.53 -103.97 38.37
C LYS A 585 38.16 -103.26 39.70
N SER A 586 37.06 -102.48 39.63
CA SER A 586 35.81 -102.50 40.46
C SER A 586 35.24 -101.08 40.66
N ARG A 587 33.92 -100.78 40.74
CA ARG A 587 32.68 -101.38 40.16
C ARG A 587 31.61 -100.22 39.99
N PRO A 588 30.28 -100.39 39.82
CA PRO A 588 29.45 -99.55 38.91
C PRO A 588 28.63 -98.45 39.64
N ALA A 589 27.74 -97.64 39.05
CA ALA A 589 27.06 -97.61 37.73
C ALA A 589 26.65 -96.14 37.38
N SER A 590 25.93 -95.72 36.33
CA SER A 590 25.27 -96.28 35.12
C SER A 590 25.05 -95.10 34.11
N ARG A 591 24.26 -95.07 33.01
CA ARG A 591 23.31 -96.02 32.38
C ARG A 591 23.20 -95.91 30.83
N ALA A 592 23.88 -94.96 30.16
CA ALA A 592 23.73 -94.71 28.71
C ALA A 592 24.94 -95.22 27.87
N PRO A 593 24.74 -95.82 26.68
CA PRO A 593 25.78 -96.53 25.92
C PRO A 593 26.67 -95.58 25.10
N THR A 594 28.00 -95.70 24.96
CA THR A 594 28.95 -96.85 24.92
C THR A 594 29.02 -97.65 23.60
N THR A 595 29.11 -96.97 22.46
CA THR A 595 30.01 -97.34 21.31
C THR A 595 30.01 -96.24 20.25
N SER A 596 31.18 -95.71 19.89
CA SER A 596 31.30 -94.73 18.80
C SER A 596 31.23 -95.44 17.45
N ARG A 597 30.11 -95.30 16.72
CA ARG A 597 29.91 -95.89 15.38
C ARG A 597 30.98 -95.48 14.36
N ARG A 598 31.70 -94.37 14.58
CA ARG A 598 32.81 -93.92 13.74
C ARG A 598 34.08 -94.75 13.90
N GLU A 599 34.24 -95.43 15.04
CA GLU A 599 35.48 -96.08 15.46
C GLU A 599 35.36 -97.62 15.40
N ALA A 600 34.16 -98.16 15.55
CA ALA A 600 33.91 -99.60 15.62
C ALA A 600 34.35 -100.40 14.37
N GLY A 601 34.59 -99.74 13.23
CA GLY A 601 35.05 -100.37 11.98
C GLY A 601 36.50 -100.02 11.58
N VAL A 602 37.29 -99.40 12.46
CA VAL A 602 38.66 -98.97 12.16
C VAL A 602 39.63 -99.53 13.21
N GLU A 603 40.33 -100.59 12.84
CA GLU A 603 41.17 -101.41 13.75
C GLU A 603 42.41 -100.70 14.29
N ASP A 604 42.87 -99.63 13.64
CA ASP A 604 44.23 -99.10 13.79
C ASP A 604 44.23 -97.56 13.81
N GLU A 605 44.97 -96.95 14.75
CA GLU A 605 44.96 -95.50 15.00
C GLU A 605 45.46 -94.69 13.79
N GLY A 606 46.43 -95.24 13.03
CA GLY A 606 46.89 -94.64 11.78
C GLY A 606 45.78 -94.56 10.73
N LYS A 607 44.98 -95.62 10.59
CA LYS A 607 43.81 -95.66 9.70
C LYS A 607 42.71 -94.71 10.17
N ARG A 608 42.49 -94.58 11.49
CA ARG A 608 41.54 -93.61 12.09
C ARG A 608 41.93 -92.16 11.76
N SER A 609 43.20 -91.79 12.00
CA SER A 609 43.74 -90.46 11.63
C SER A 609 43.61 -90.17 10.13
N LYS A 610 43.77 -91.19 9.27
CA LYS A 610 43.57 -91.06 7.82
C LYS A 610 42.09 -90.85 7.45
N ALA A 611 41.17 -91.59 8.06
CA ALA A 611 39.73 -91.46 7.83
C ALA A 611 39.18 -90.07 8.22
N ASP A 612 39.53 -89.57 9.41
CA ASP A 612 39.14 -88.23 9.87
C ASP A 612 39.69 -87.12 8.95
N ARG A 613 40.90 -87.31 8.42
CA ARG A 613 41.54 -86.37 7.49
C ARG A 613 40.84 -86.34 6.13
N ILE A 614 40.41 -87.50 5.62
CA ILE A 614 39.63 -87.61 4.37
C ILE A 614 38.23 -86.99 4.56
N SER A 615 37.56 -87.25 5.69
CA SER A 615 36.26 -86.63 6.01
C SER A 615 36.37 -85.09 6.02
N LYS A 616 37.35 -84.53 6.74
CA LYS A 616 37.62 -83.08 6.76
C LYS A 616 37.99 -82.50 5.39
N LEU A 617 38.67 -83.28 4.53
CA LEU A 617 39.01 -82.85 3.17
C LEU A 617 37.76 -82.78 2.27
N ASN A 618 36.88 -83.79 2.33
CA ASN A 618 35.62 -83.81 1.59
C ASN A 618 34.69 -82.65 2.01
N GLN A 619 34.68 -82.31 3.30
CA GLN A 619 33.88 -81.18 3.82
C GLN A 619 34.33 -79.80 3.29
N ARG A 620 35.57 -79.64 2.82
CA ARG A 620 36.07 -78.36 2.28
C ARG A 620 35.19 -77.81 1.14
N ARG A 621 34.65 -78.66 0.26
CA ARG A 621 33.78 -78.21 -0.85
C ARG A 621 32.47 -77.61 -0.35
N MET A 622 31.87 -78.17 0.71
CA MET A 622 30.63 -77.67 1.30
C MET A 622 30.87 -76.39 2.11
N ASN A 623 31.95 -76.38 2.90
CA ASN A 623 32.35 -75.22 3.69
C ASN A 623 32.70 -74.01 2.80
N ARG A 624 33.33 -74.23 1.63
CA ARG A 624 33.58 -73.18 0.62
C ARG A 624 32.30 -72.56 0.06
N MET A 625 31.21 -73.33 0.02
CA MET A 625 29.88 -72.85 -0.38
C MET A 625 29.04 -72.37 0.82
N ALA A 626 29.66 -72.21 2.00
CA ALA A 626 29.02 -71.80 3.26
C ALA A 626 27.77 -72.60 3.67
N ARG A 627 27.68 -73.87 3.28
CA ARG A 627 26.57 -74.76 3.65
C ARG A 627 26.60 -75.08 5.13
N GLN A 628 25.44 -75.16 5.77
CA GLN A 628 25.33 -75.45 7.21
C GLN A 628 25.73 -76.89 7.56
N GLY A 629 25.69 -77.81 6.59
CA GLY A 629 26.17 -79.18 6.72
C GLY A 629 25.89 -80.02 5.47
N GLU A 630 26.13 -81.33 5.55
CA GLU A 630 25.89 -82.28 4.44
C GLU A 630 24.42 -82.36 4.02
N ALA A 631 23.49 -82.14 4.96
CA ALA A 631 22.05 -82.09 4.69
C ALA A 631 21.60 -80.80 3.97
N ASP A 632 22.39 -79.72 4.05
CA ASP A 632 22.05 -78.43 3.45
C ASP A 632 22.26 -78.48 1.92
N ARG A 633 21.14 -78.57 1.23
CA ARG A 633 21.03 -78.66 -0.23
C ARG A 633 20.07 -77.60 -0.77
N PHE A 634 19.89 -76.48 -0.06
CA PHE A 634 19.04 -75.39 -0.53
C PHE A 634 19.54 -74.83 -1.87
N ILE A 635 18.63 -74.66 -2.83
CA ILE A 635 18.88 -74.06 -4.13
C ILE A 635 18.12 -72.74 -4.17
N GLY A 636 18.85 -71.63 -4.09
CA GLY A 636 18.26 -70.30 -4.25
C GLY A 636 17.73 -70.08 -5.66
N THR A 637 16.58 -69.42 -5.79
CA THR A 637 16.03 -69.03 -7.09
C THR A 637 16.84 -67.88 -7.68
N ALA A 638 17.54 -68.14 -8.80
CA ALA A 638 18.46 -67.18 -9.40
C ALA A 638 17.80 -65.86 -9.82
N MET A 639 16.56 -65.90 -10.29
CA MET A 639 15.73 -64.72 -10.58
C MET A 639 14.29 -64.97 -10.10
N PRO A 640 13.87 -64.41 -8.95
CA PRO A 640 12.49 -64.51 -8.48
C PRO A 640 11.53 -63.79 -9.44
N LYS A 641 10.57 -64.53 -10.01
CA LYS A 641 9.69 -64.03 -11.09
C LYS A 641 8.99 -62.70 -10.74
N TYR A 642 8.53 -62.52 -9.50
CA TYR A 642 7.82 -61.32 -9.06
C TYR A 642 8.69 -60.05 -8.97
N LEU A 643 10.02 -60.16 -9.00
CA LEU A 643 10.93 -59.01 -9.05
C LEU A 643 11.26 -58.58 -10.49
N PHE A 644 11.28 -59.53 -11.44
CA PHE A 644 11.79 -59.33 -12.79
C PHE A 644 10.71 -59.45 -13.89
N SER A 645 9.51 -59.90 -13.56
CA SER A 645 8.40 -60.11 -14.49
C SER A 645 7.21 -59.23 -14.08
N GLY A 646 6.91 -58.25 -14.94
CA GLY A 646 5.87 -57.24 -14.70
C GLY A 646 6.41 -55.83 -14.95
N LYS A 647 5.53 -54.90 -15.35
CA LYS A 647 5.81 -53.46 -15.39
C LYS A 647 4.77 -52.77 -14.53
N ARG A 648 5.20 -51.91 -13.60
CA ARG A 648 4.29 -51.16 -12.72
C ARG A 648 3.50 -50.15 -13.56
N GLY A 649 2.22 -50.44 -13.78
CA GLY A 649 1.27 -49.52 -14.42
C GLY A 649 0.72 -48.48 -13.43
N ILE A 650 -0.13 -47.59 -13.94
CA ILE A 650 -0.92 -46.69 -13.08
C ILE A 650 -2.06 -47.51 -12.46
N GLY A 651 -2.00 -47.75 -11.15
CA GLY A 651 -2.99 -48.55 -10.42
C GLY A 651 -2.43 -49.10 -9.12
N LYS A 652 -3.02 -50.21 -8.63
CA LYS A 652 -2.44 -50.99 -7.52
C LYS A 652 -1.10 -51.60 -7.94
N THR A 653 -0.18 -51.68 -6.99
CA THR A 653 1.17 -52.22 -7.14
C THR A 653 1.31 -53.50 -6.32
N ASP A 654 2.13 -54.44 -6.80
CA ASP A 654 2.23 -55.82 -6.24
C ASP A 654 2.89 -55.88 -4.86
N TRP A 655 3.55 -54.80 -4.44
CA TRP A 655 4.10 -54.58 -3.11
C TRP A 655 3.78 -53.16 -2.61
N LYS A 656 3.73 -53.00 -1.28
CA LYS A 656 3.62 -51.69 -0.60
C LYS A 656 4.95 -50.94 -0.62
#